data_AF-A0A3D0Y7C7-F1
#
_entry.id   AF-A0A3D0Y7C7-F1
#
_cell.length_a   1.000
_cell.length_b   1.000
_cell.length_c   1.000
_cell.angle_alpha   90.00
_cell.angle_beta   90.00
_cell.angle_gamma   90.00
#
_symmetry.space_group_name_H-M   'P 1'
#
loop_
_entity.id
_entity.type
_entity.pdbx_description
1 polymer ?
#
loop_
_entity_poly.entity_id
_entity_poly.type
_entity_poly.pdbx_seq_one_letter_code
_entity_poly.pdbx_strand_id
1 'polypeptide(L)'
;MIKRRLVIAFICLFCIGSLFCNSAYAATTLAKAKIVGLYGTVQIKKGGGEKTFSAFKGMYLTQGDMITTGINSWVEVSVESDSDIKVGENAKVFVSQLNKIGDKKNSQFSIWSGGIWANVKQKLNTGSKFEIKTPTAIMGVRGTKLYVTCKDGKSKFSILSGRAVVRPNEVTVLNENGQSTQIDDANEVIVEKNNEVTIENEMPVFIQENARPIDTNDMDTFLLDTIKKVIEEEALLTLELKTPEQLEVMEKEQIDIIDTTKAEELIQAKAQEREDEIAEMVTRQQALEENIEATKAAIIENVTYQSSTSTSTSSGGSTSVDSIAPTCTITADVADINNATNITYTFTFSESVNGFNVEDITVTKGTKGIFGGSGNSYTLIVSYVEDGEQMVNIAGSVCTDSAGNNNASASKTVIMDKTAPNVTIGAPSATTTNVGTITYAVTYTEDSIVNLTTEKITLHKTGTADAMVTVTDGTTSTPIVTISNITGSGMVGIMIADTVTDIAGNTAAVEVQSTQFTVDNTEPTAAITYSLTGPFEQGNIVTITATFSEPIKDSTVPQISISGANTLAPANMVKSSTTVYTYSFTVLSGNGTATIALATAQDSVGNAVASVPTSGGSFYVQNIEFSFDGINANKLMGTNTIMEYSLDAGASWIQCTNNTDLTSALASGSINSINDINVRVKENLPSPAGAIKTIDILSGPVAPTYGINYAYEKTTQVVATTDEYSEFITMSSPISGVGAVVNLTPETNLYFRVKATGLTLPGEVQTLTVVNRPATPTATYTLEVGTGICYLTNVTTAMEYSTNVVTAWNEGTGTTIVILAESLSYIKVRVKATGTIFASNIQEITILAAPVVFNGVHNEPKLLAGMTPVTFGIEDFANATIQERADKTWYSYSTDLDQTESERLINEKWANVKLVDGSMFVWIPRYTYKITENGLSSKIEIKYSNGITDDTVEGTYKVHPAFDFGGTPLTGIWVAKFEASQIEIESGKVQVKPGVSSWIYNSVSDIYDLCRAMQTTNSGTYGISSDSNIIDIHMMKNSEWGAVAYLTEAIRDGVEVNKNSSSVFNTGGSGIIAYVYTTDAGQSTTGNAYGIYDMNGGAKEYVASYIGTGNINGARLIDELDVKYKDVPIGTSTSDSQTNYVDIVESQTYGWGLHEVMTGGTGYSTFRGYEDTQEFPNNAVPFFIRGGDYNSVSGGSGIFAVQGYSGAADIITFRPVIIGLN
;
A
#
# COMPACT_ATOMS: atom_id res chain seq x y z
N MET A 1 63.32 -15.60 3.98
CA MET A 1 63.66 -14.16 3.91
C MET A 1 63.40 -13.73 2.47
N ILE A 2 62.25 -13.15 2.11
CA ILE A 2 61.94 -11.71 2.23
C ILE A 2 63.18 -10.84 2.06
N LYS A 3 63.06 -9.87 1.14
CA LYS A 3 63.83 -8.63 0.96
C LYS A 3 64.83 -8.74 -0.21
N ARG A 4 64.93 -7.77 -1.13
CA ARG A 4 64.28 -6.48 -1.40
C ARG A 4 65.22 -5.82 -2.44
N ARG A 5 64.70 -4.85 -3.20
CA ARG A 5 65.44 -3.76 -3.90
C ARG A 5 66.06 -4.11 -5.28
N LEU A 6 65.23 -4.02 -6.32
CA LEU A 6 65.66 -3.45 -7.61
C LEU A 6 64.65 -2.41 -8.15
N VAL A 7 63.82 -1.87 -7.24
CA VAL A 7 63.04 -0.67 -7.51
C VAL A 7 63.91 0.51 -7.12
N ILE A 8 63.66 1.59 -7.85
CA ILE A 8 63.97 2.99 -7.55
C ILE A 8 65.27 3.41 -8.24
N ALA A 9 65.27 3.49 -9.57
CA ALA A 9 64.64 4.56 -10.38
C ALA A 9 65.51 5.81 -10.41
N PHE A 10 65.34 6.54 -11.51
CA PHE A 10 65.92 7.82 -11.88
C PHE A 10 67.01 7.69 -12.96
N ILE A 11 66.63 7.92 -14.22
CA ILE A 11 66.50 9.27 -14.79
C ILE A 11 67.87 9.79 -15.18
N CYS A 12 68.14 9.68 -16.47
CA CYS A 12 68.48 10.84 -17.27
C CYS A 12 67.74 10.67 -18.60
N LEU A 13 66.54 11.24 -18.59
CA LEU A 13 65.69 11.51 -19.73
C LEU A 13 66.52 12.12 -20.89
N PHE A 14 66.32 11.59 -22.10
CA PHE A 14 66.39 12.30 -23.39
C PHE A 14 67.75 12.79 -23.94
N CYS A 15 67.78 12.90 -25.28
CA CYS A 15 68.78 13.53 -26.17
C CYS A 15 69.74 12.50 -26.83
N ILE A 16 69.71 12.19 -28.12
CA ILE A 16 69.26 12.86 -29.35
C ILE A 16 69.01 11.74 -30.39
N GLY A 17 67.85 11.68 -31.03
CA GLY A 17 67.74 12.10 -32.43
C GLY A 17 68.39 11.13 -33.42
N SER A 18 67.60 10.11 -33.78
CA SER A 18 67.31 9.70 -35.17
C SER A 18 68.46 9.59 -36.20
N LEU A 19 68.49 8.42 -36.89
CA LEU A 19 68.69 8.23 -38.35
C LEU A 19 69.75 7.16 -38.68
N PHE A 20 69.33 5.88 -38.79
CA PHE A 20 69.00 5.24 -40.08
C PHE A 20 68.85 3.71 -39.94
N CYS A 21 67.74 3.23 -40.53
CA CYS A 21 67.51 1.88 -41.05
C CYS A 21 67.39 0.69 -40.08
N ASN A 22 66.14 0.37 -39.73
CA ASN A 22 65.58 -0.97 -39.97
C ASN A 22 64.05 -0.84 -40.01
N SER A 23 63.47 -1.06 -41.20
CA SER A 23 62.03 -1.20 -41.39
C SER A 23 61.53 -2.44 -40.65
N ALA A 24 60.94 -2.23 -39.48
CA ALA A 24 60.24 -3.26 -38.73
C ALA A 24 58.99 -3.70 -39.51
N TYR A 25 58.98 -4.93 -40.01
CA TYR A 25 57.75 -5.61 -40.40
C TYR A 25 56.84 -5.67 -39.17
N ALA A 26 55.62 -5.12 -39.27
CA ALA A 26 54.64 -5.23 -38.19
C ALA A 26 54.28 -6.72 -37.99
N ALA A 27 54.53 -7.25 -36.80
CA ALA A 27 54.19 -8.62 -36.44
C ALA A 27 52.66 -8.85 -36.48
N THR A 28 52.21 -9.93 -37.11
CA THR A 28 50.80 -10.34 -37.10
C THR A 28 50.43 -10.91 -35.73
N THR A 29 49.39 -10.37 -35.09
CA THR A 29 48.83 -10.86 -33.82
C THR A 29 47.43 -11.44 -34.01
N LEU A 30 47.05 -12.44 -33.20
CA LEU A 30 45.73 -13.06 -33.29
C LEU A 30 44.66 -12.17 -32.63
N ALA A 31 43.59 -11.88 -33.36
CA ALA A 31 42.42 -11.20 -32.82
C ALA A 31 41.46 -12.24 -32.19
N LYS A 32 40.61 -11.81 -31.26
CA LYS A 32 39.67 -12.70 -30.56
C LYS A 32 38.24 -12.20 -30.68
N ALA A 33 37.31 -13.12 -30.92
CA ALA A 33 35.89 -12.84 -30.85
C ALA A 33 35.30 -13.48 -29.58
N LYS A 34 34.27 -12.89 -28.99
CA LYS A 34 33.67 -13.34 -27.74
C LYS A 34 32.19 -13.64 -27.93
N ILE A 35 31.73 -14.79 -27.44
CA ILE A 35 30.30 -15.12 -27.41
C ILE A 35 29.62 -14.25 -26.35
N VAL A 36 28.63 -13.44 -26.75
CA VAL A 36 27.91 -12.50 -25.88
C VAL A 36 26.47 -12.94 -25.58
N GLY A 37 25.90 -13.79 -26.42
CA GLY A 37 24.59 -14.42 -26.24
C GLY A 37 24.49 -15.73 -27.01
N LEU A 38 23.68 -16.67 -26.54
CA LEU A 38 23.32 -17.87 -27.28
C LEU A 38 21.99 -18.44 -26.79
N TYR A 39 21.35 -19.25 -27.61
CA TYR A 39 20.15 -20.01 -27.27
C TYR A 39 20.11 -21.30 -28.11
N GLY A 40 19.52 -22.35 -27.54
CA GLY A 40 19.43 -23.66 -28.19
C GLY A 40 20.79 -24.38 -28.27
N THR A 41 20.93 -25.29 -29.23
CA THR A 41 22.11 -26.12 -29.40
C THR A 41 23.17 -25.38 -30.22
N VAL A 42 24.28 -24.99 -29.57
CA VAL A 42 25.43 -24.33 -30.22
C VAL A 42 26.71 -25.09 -29.86
N GLN A 43 27.42 -25.56 -30.88
CA GLN A 43 28.65 -26.35 -30.76
C GLN A 43 29.82 -25.62 -31.44
N ILE A 44 30.99 -25.63 -30.79
CA ILE A 44 32.24 -25.03 -31.28
C ILE A 44 33.29 -26.13 -31.48
N LYS A 45 33.85 -26.23 -32.67
CA LYS A 45 35.06 -27.03 -32.93
C LYS A 45 36.27 -26.09 -32.95
N LYS A 46 37.29 -26.36 -32.13
CA LYS A 46 38.50 -25.53 -32.05
C LYS A 46 39.46 -25.78 -33.22
N GLY A 47 40.12 -24.72 -33.70
CA GLY A 47 41.09 -24.80 -34.79
C GLY A 47 42.20 -25.82 -34.54
N GLY A 48 42.41 -26.72 -35.50
CA GLY A 48 43.43 -27.78 -35.43
C GLY A 48 43.06 -29.04 -34.63
N GLY A 49 41.88 -29.08 -33.99
CA GLY A 49 41.39 -30.26 -33.25
C GLY A 49 40.14 -30.90 -33.86
N GLU A 50 39.88 -32.17 -33.53
CA GLU A 50 38.67 -32.88 -34.00
C GLU A 50 37.47 -32.74 -33.05
N LYS A 51 37.70 -32.37 -31.79
CA LYS A 51 36.67 -32.32 -30.73
C LYS A 51 35.79 -31.07 -30.82
N THR A 52 34.50 -31.27 -30.63
CA THR A 52 33.46 -30.24 -30.49
C THR A 52 33.14 -29.99 -29.03
N PHE A 53 32.80 -28.75 -28.68
CA PHE A 53 32.44 -28.30 -27.34
C PHE A 53 31.12 -27.54 -27.38
N SER A 54 30.27 -27.72 -26.37
CA SER A 54 29.09 -26.86 -26.21
C SER A 54 29.52 -25.42 -25.94
N ALA A 55 28.95 -24.47 -26.66
CA ALA A 55 29.22 -23.05 -26.48
C ALA A 55 28.61 -22.53 -25.17
N PHE A 56 29.28 -21.56 -24.55
CA PHE A 56 28.75 -20.83 -23.39
C PHE A 56 29.08 -19.34 -23.50
N LYS A 57 28.27 -18.51 -22.85
CA LYS A 57 28.46 -17.05 -22.84
C LYS A 57 29.81 -16.69 -22.22
N GLY A 58 30.58 -15.86 -22.92
CA GLY A 58 31.93 -15.46 -22.54
C GLY A 58 33.06 -16.30 -23.14
N MET A 59 32.75 -17.40 -23.84
CA MET A 59 33.74 -18.20 -24.57
C MET A 59 34.40 -17.38 -25.69
N TYR A 60 35.73 -17.47 -25.81
CA TYR A 60 36.48 -16.82 -26.90
C TYR A 60 36.60 -17.74 -28.12
N LEU A 61 36.49 -17.15 -29.31
CA LEU A 61 36.72 -17.74 -30.62
C LEU A 61 37.98 -17.15 -31.24
N THR A 62 38.75 -18.00 -31.88
CA THR A 62 40.00 -17.65 -32.59
C THR A 62 39.95 -18.12 -34.04
N GLN A 63 40.89 -17.65 -34.85
CA GLN A 63 41.06 -18.14 -36.22
C GLN A 63 41.13 -19.68 -36.25
N GLY A 64 40.36 -20.31 -37.15
CA GLY A 64 40.26 -21.75 -37.32
C GLY A 64 39.12 -22.41 -36.54
N ASP A 65 38.37 -21.68 -35.71
CA ASP A 65 37.22 -22.24 -35.00
C ASP A 65 35.99 -22.37 -35.93
N MET A 66 35.21 -23.44 -35.76
CA MET A 66 33.94 -23.66 -36.45
C MET A 66 32.77 -23.60 -35.46
N ILE A 67 31.77 -22.79 -35.79
CA ILE A 67 30.50 -22.64 -35.08
C ILE A 67 29.46 -23.51 -35.79
N THR A 68 28.69 -24.30 -35.06
CA THR A 68 27.56 -25.08 -35.57
C THR A 68 26.34 -24.87 -34.68
N THR A 69 25.24 -24.38 -35.25
CA THR A 69 23.95 -24.21 -34.57
C THR A 69 22.93 -25.26 -35.04
N GLY A 70 22.08 -25.71 -34.11
CA GLY A 70 20.95 -26.60 -34.41
C GLY A 70 19.69 -25.83 -34.84
N ILE A 71 18.57 -26.56 -34.96
CA ILE A 71 17.23 -25.98 -35.16
C ILE A 71 16.84 -25.09 -33.97
N ASN A 72 16.10 -23.99 -34.20
CA ASN A 72 15.68 -23.01 -33.19
C ASN A 72 16.83 -22.50 -32.30
N SER A 73 18.05 -22.43 -32.85
CA SER A 73 19.26 -22.09 -32.09
C SER A 73 19.97 -20.90 -32.72
N TRP A 74 20.62 -20.08 -31.90
CA TRP A 74 21.39 -18.94 -32.38
C TRP A 74 22.58 -18.65 -31.47
N VAL A 75 23.56 -17.95 -32.01
CA VAL A 75 24.70 -17.45 -31.23
C VAL A 75 25.08 -16.04 -31.68
N GLU A 76 25.36 -15.19 -30.72
CA GLU A 76 25.82 -13.82 -30.92
C GLU A 76 27.27 -13.69 -30.47
N VAL A 77 28.08 -13.15 -31.38
CA VAL A 77 29.53 -13.05 -31.29
C VAL A 77 29.92 -11.59 -31.49
N SER A 78 30.60 -11.01 -30.51
CA SER A 78 31.19 -9.68 -30.63
C SER A 78 32.68 -9.79 -30.94
N VAL A 79 33.12 -9.13 -32.01
CA VAL A 79 34.51 -9.13 -32.49
C VAL A 79 35.20 -7.86 -32.01
N GLU A 80 35.95 -7.95 -30.90
CA GLU A 80 36.69 -6.84 -30.28
C GLU A 80 35.93 -5.50 -30.20
N SER A 81 34.60 -5.56 -30.01
CA SER A 81 33.67 -4.41 -29.96
C SER A 81 33.46 -3.61 -31.26
N ASP A 82 34.08 -4.02 -32.37
CA ASP A 82 33.99 -3.33 -33.67
C ASP A 82 32.84 -3.83 -34.55
N SER A 83 32.50 -5.11 -34.43
CA SER A 83 31.42 -5.74 -35.17
C SER A 83 30.66 -6.72 -34.29
N ASP A 84 29.35 -6.72 -34.41
CA ASP A 84 28.50 -7.75 -33.81
C ASP A 84 27.98 -8.67 -34.91
N ILE A 85 28.10 -9.96 -34.67
CA ILE A 85 27.73 -11.02 -35.61
C ILE A 85 26.76 -11.94 -34.91
N LYS A 86 25.63 -12.19 -35.54
CA LYS A 86 24.61 -13.10 -35.04
C LYS A 86 24.38 -14.22 -36.05
N VAL A 87 24.57 -15.45 -35.62
CA VAL A 87 24.44 -16.65 -36.44
C VAL A 87 23.11 -17.31 -36.09
N GLY A 88 22.31 -17.58 -37.12
CA GLY A 88 20.97 -18.16 -37.04
C GLY A 88 20.97 -19.67 -36.88
N GLU A 89 19.84 -20.29 -37.18
CA GLU A 89 19.66 -21.74 -36.99
C GLU A 89 20.27 -22.55 -38.13
N ASN A 90 20.52 -23.83 -37.87
CA ASN A 90 21.08 -24.78 -38.85
C ASN A 90 22.36 -24.28 -39.55
N ALA A 91 23.12 -23.43 -38.86
CA ALA A 91 24.22 -22.69 -39.46
C ALA A 91 25.56 -23.34 -39.19
N LYS A 92 26.45 -23.31 -40.19
CA LYS A 92 27.85 -23.72 -40.08
C LYS A 92 28.74 -22.57 -40.51
N VAL A 93 29.40 -21.93 -39.55
CA VAL A 93 30.23 -20.74 -39.76
C VAL A 93 31.66 -21.02 -39.31
N PHE A 94 32.62 -20.82 -40.20
CA PHE A 94 34.04 -21.02 -39.97
C PHE A 94 34.78 -19.69 -39.88
N VAL A 95 35.44 -19.44 -38.75
CA VAL A 95 36.26 -18.24 -38.53
C VAL A 95 37.57 -18.39 -39.32
N SER A 96 37.54 -17.94 -40.57
CA SER A 96 38.56 -18.25 -41.58
C SER A 96 39.83 -17.44 -41.37
N GLN A 97 39.68 -16.15 -41.06
CA GLN A 97 40.77 -15.27 -40.66
C GLN A 97 40.31 -14.38 -39.52
N LEU A 98 41.13 -14.26 -38.47
CA LEU A 98 40.87 -13.35 -37.37
C LEU A 98 42.20 -12.89 -36.78
N ASN A 99 42.81 -11.88 -37.40
CA ASN A 99 44.14 -11.40 -37.05
C ASN A 99 44.30 -9.89 -37.27
N LYS A 100 45.37 -9.33 -36.68
CA LYS A 100 45.74 -7.92 -36.73
C LYS A 100 47.18 -7.77 -37.21
N ILE A 101 47.44 -6.81 -38.08
CA ILE A 101 48.79 -6.39 -38.50
C ILE A 101 48.92 -4.89 -38.22
N GLY A 102 49.65 -4.53 -37.15
CA GLY A 102 49.67 -3.15 -36.65
C GLY A 102 48.28 -2.72 -36.17
N ASP A 103 47.67 -1.72 -36.83
CA ASP A 103 46.29 -1.27 -36.59
C ASP A 103 45.27 -1.78 -37.61
N LYS A 104 45.72 -2.58 -38.58
CA LYS A 104 44.87 -3.18 -39.60
C LYS A 104 44.30 -4.50 -39.10
N LYS A 105 42.98 -4.66 -39.20
CA LYS A 105 42.24 -5.85 -38.75
C LYS A 105 41.75 -6.64 -39.97
N ASN A 106 41.97 -7.94 -39.97
CA ASN A 106 41.45 -8.86 -40.97
C ASN A 106 40.51 -9.86 -40.31
N SER A 107 39.24 -9.76 -40.65
CA SER A 107 38.17 -10.63 -40.16
C SER A 107 37.46 -11.26 -41.36
N GLN A 108 37.56 -12.59 -41.50
CA GLN A 108 36.87 -13.34 -42.54
C GLN A 108 36.07 -14.48 -41.92
N PHE A 109 34.78 -14.53 -42.22
CA PHE A 109 33.87 -15.58 -41.76
C PHE A 109 33.32 -16.33 -42.98
N SER A 110 33.53 -17.64 -43.04
CA SER A 110 32.98 -18.48 -44.10
C SER A 110 31.71 -19.16 -43.62
N ILE A 111 30.58 -18.95 -44.28
CA ILE A 111 29.31 -19.62 -43.99
C ILE A 111 29.06 -20.70 -45.03
N TRP A 112 28.71 -21.91 -44.56
CA TRP A 112 28.42 -23.07 -45.43
C TRP A 112 26.94 -23.41 -45.50
N SER A 113 26.20 -23.12 -44.43
CA SER A 113 24.75 -23.29 -44.33
C SER A 113 24.19 -22.33 -43.29
N GLY A 114 22.88 -22.04 -43.37
CA GLY A 114 22.14 -21.21 -42.42
C GLY A 114 22.27 -19.71 -42.69
N GLY A 115 21.93 -18.88 -41.70
CA GLY A 115 21.97 -17.42 -41.78
C GLY A 115 23.03 -16.76 -40.89
N ILE A 116 23.59 -15.65 -41.35
CA ILE A 116 24.47 -14.76 -40.57
C ILE A 116 24.06 -13.31 -40.76
N TRP A 117 23.77 -12.64 -39.65
CA TRP A 117 23.59 -11.20 -39.58
C TRP A 117 24.86 -10.55 -39.05
N ALA A 118 25.27 -9.43 -39.64
CA ALA A 118 26.44 -8.69 -39.20
C ALA A 118 26.14 -7.18 -39.17
N ASN A 119 26.48 -6.56 -38.04
CA ASN A 119 26.54 -5.11 -37.86
C ASN A 119 27.99 -4.69 -37.74
N VAL A 120 28.56 -4.16 -38.82
CA VAL A 120 29.94 -3.65 -38.85
C VAL A 120 29.90 -2.17 -38.48
N LYS A 121 30.22 -1.85 -37.22
CA LYS A 121 29.89 -0.56 -36.58
C LYS A 121 30.73 0.63 -37.04
N GLN A 122 31.84 0.42 -37.77
CA GLN A 122 32.74 1.50 -38.17
C GLN A 122 33.22 1.38 -39.62
N LYS A 123 33.52 2.53 -40.24
CA LYS A 123 34.25 2.60 -41.50
C LYS A 123 35.69 2.15 -41.24
N LEU A 124 35.99 0.89 -41.54
CA LEU A 124 37.29 0.27 -41.29
C LEU A 124 38.46 1.17 -41.76
N ASN A 125 39.52 1.25 -40.95
CA ASN A 125 40.77 1.96 -41.28
C ASN A 125 41.35 1.46 -42.62
N THR A 126 42.03 2.35 -43.35
CA THR A 126 42.63 2.02 -44.67
C THR A 126 43.56 0.80 -44.56
N GLY A 127 43.16 -0.31 -45.18
CA GLY A 127 43.90 -1.58 -45.19
C GLY A 127 43.36 -2.67 -44.24
N SER A 128 42.31 -2.41 -43.46
CA SER A 128 41.54 -3.44 -42.74
C SER A 128 40.49 -4.07 -43.65
N LYS A 129 40.18 -5.36 -43.45
CA LYS A 129 39.20 -6.13 -44.23
C LYS A 129 38.20 -6.84 -43.32
N PHE A 130 36.92 -6.72 -43.66
CA PHE A 130 35.86 -7.57 -43.12
C PHE A 130 35.15 -8.26 -44.29
N GLU A 131 35.21 -9.58 -44.34
CA GLU A 131 34.70 -10.37 -45.46
C GLU A 131 33.80 -11.50 -44.96
N ILE A 132 32.68 -11.70 -45.65
CA ILE A 132 31.85 -12.90 -45.49
C ILE A 132 31.99 -13.73 -46.75
N LYS A 133 32.45 -14.96 -46.60
CA LYS A 133 32.64 -15.90 -47.69
C LYS A 133 31.54 -16.94 -47.68
N THR A 134 30.96 -17.20 -48.83
CA THR A 134 30.03 -18.30 -49.07
C THR A 134 30.64 -19.24 -50.11
N PRO A 135 30.05 -20.42 -50.37
CA PRO A 135 30.49 -21.30 -51.45
C PRO A 135 30.40 -20.63 -52.83
N THR A 136 29.48 -19.67 -53.03
CA THR A 136 29.22 -19.05 -54.34
C THR A 136 29.88 -17.67 -54.52
N ALA A 137 30.19 -16.93 -53.44
CA ALA A 137 30.76 -15.59 -53.54
C ALA A 137 31.51 -15.13 -52.28
N ILE A 138 32.27 -14.04 -52.39
CA ILE A 138 32.88 -13.30 -51.28
C ILE A 138 32.28 -11.89 -51.24
N MET A 139 31.75 -11.50 -50.09
CA MET A 139 31.27 -10.15 -49.82
C MET A 139 32.30 -9.36 -49.01
N GLY A 140 32.76 -8.24 -49.57
CA GLY A 140 33.55 -7.23 -48.86
C GLY A 140 32.65 -6.21 -48.17
N VAL A 141 32.80 -6.06 -46.84
CA VAL A 141 31.92 -5.25 -45.99
C VAL A 141 32.69 -4.09 -45.36
N ARG A 142 32.11 -2.88 -45.38
CA ARG A 142 32.71 -1.71 -44.73
C ARG A 142 31.65 -0.74 -44.20
N GLY A 143 31.40 -0.79 -42.89
CA GLY A 143 30.43 0.10 -42.25
C GLY A 143 29.01 -0.19 -42.71
N THR A 144 28.60 -1.46 -42.65
CA THR A 144 27.38 -1.98 -43.28
C THR A 144 26.65 -2.88 -42.30
N LYS A 145 25.31 -2.79 -42.29
CA LYS A 145 24.43 -3.74 -41.61
C LYS A 145 23.81 -4.65 -42.66
N LEU A 146 23.99 -5.95 -42.51
CA LEU A 146 23.70 -6.91 -43.58
C LEU A 146 23.24 -8.25 -43.04
N TYR A 147 22.62 -9.02 -43.93
CA TYR A 147 22.22 -10.40 -43.70
C TYR A 147 22.66 -11.27 -44.88
N VAL A 148 23.23 -12.44 -44.60
CA VAL A 148 23.63 -13.42 -45.61
C VAL A 148 23.03 -14.78 -45.26
N THR A 149 22.41 -15.45 -46.23
CA THR A 149 21.95 -16.84 -46.08
C THR A 149 22.60 -17.75 -47.10
N CYS A 150 22.87 -18.98 -46.68
CA CYS A 150 23.32 -20.05 -47.55
C CYS A 150 22.40 -21.26 -47.37
N LYS A 151 21.59 -21.54 -48.39
CA LYS A 151 20.60 -22.63 -48.40
C LYS A 151 20.51 -23.22 -49.80
N ASP A 152 20.45 -24.55 -49.90
CA ASP A 152 20.27 -25.29 -51.16
C ASP A 152 21.23 -24.89 -52.30
N GLY A 153 22.49 -24.59 -51.97
CA GLY A 153 23.52 -24.19 -52.94
C GLY A 153 23.41 -22.75 -53.46
N LYS A 154 22.48 -21.95 -52.91
CA LYS A 154 22.29 -20.53 -53.21
C LYS A 154 22.77 -19.67 -52.05
N SER A 155 23.45 -18.56 -52.36
CA SER A 155 23.77 -17.54 -51.36
C SER A 155 23.00 -16.26 -51.64
N LYS A 156 22.21 -15.80 -50.66
CA LYS A 156 21.48 -14.53 -50.73
C LYS A 156 22.18 -13.52 -49.82
N PHE A 157 22.34 -12.30 -50.33
CA PHE A 157 23.07 -11.21 -49.70
C PHE A 157 22.17 -9.98 -49.63
N SER A 158 21.69 -9.62 -48.44
CA SER A 158 20.74 -8.53 -48.21
C SER A 158 21.37 -7.39 -47.40
N ILE A 159 21.27 -6.15 -47.87
CA ILE A 159 21.88 -4.98 -47.23
C ILE A 159 20.81 -4.10 -46.59
N LEU A 160 20.86 -3.97 -45.27
CA LEU A 160 19.89 -3.21 -44.48
C LEU A 160 20.30 -1.75 -44.33
N SER A 161 21.62 -1.49 -44.27
CA SER A 161 22.18 -0.15 -44.18
C SER A 161 23.62 -0.14 -44.67
N GLY A 162 24.02 0.95 -45.34
CA GLY A 162 25.32 1.07 -46.00
C GLY A 162 25.36 0.48 -47.41
N ARG A 163 26.53 -0.02 -47.82
CA ARG A 163 26.75 -0.70 -49.10
C ARG A 163 27.77 -1.82 -48.94
N ALA A 164 27.70 -2.84 -49.78
CA ALA A 164 28.70 -3.90 -49.85
C ALA A 164 29.01 -4.27 -51.30
N VAL A 165 30.19 -4.84 -51.52
CA VAL A 165 30.61 -5.36 -52.82
C VAL A 165 30.59 -6.88 -52.73
N VAL A 166 29.84 -7.52 -53.62
CA VAL A 166 29.77 -8.98 -53.73
C VAL A 166 30.51 -9.42 -54.98
N ARG A 167 31.46 -10.34 -54.79
CA ARG A 167 32.28 -10.92 -55.86
C ARG A 167 31.96 -12.40 -55.96
N PRO A 168 31.31 -12.87 -57.03
CA PRO A 168 31.16 -14.30 -57.30
C PRO A 168 32.53 -14.99 -57.30
N ASN A 169 32.62 -16.22 -56.77
CA ASN A 169 33.86 -16.98 -56.79
C ASN A 169 34.24 -17.32 -58.25
N GLU A 170 35.52 -17.23 -58.63
CA GLU A 170 36.01 -17.50 -59.99
C GLU A 170 35.50 -18.85 -60.52
N VAL A 171 34.77 -18.83 -61.65
CA VAL A 171 34.46 -20.04 -62.42
C VAL A 171 35.52 -20.19 -63.50
N THR A 172 36.33 -21.25 -63.42
CA THR A 172 37.28 -21.60 -64.48
C THR A 172 36.49 -22.20 -65.65
N VAL A 173 36.33 -21.46 -66.74
CA VAL A 173 35.79 -22.04 -67.98
C VAL A 173 36.95 -22.72 -68.71
N LEU A 174 36.91 -24.05 -68.79
CA LEU A 174 37.74 -24.80 -69.73
C LEU A 174 37.08 -24.67 -71.10
N ASN A 175 37.77 -24.05 -72.06
CA ASN A 175 37.35 -24.17 -73.45
C ASN A 175 37.68 -25.58 -73.97
N GLU A 176 37.13 -25.94 -75.13
CA GLU A 176 37.12 -27.29 -75.73
C GLU A 176 38.52 -27.92 -75.90
N ASN A 177 39.57 -27.12 -75.74
CA ASN A 177 40.98 -27.49 -75.88
C ASN A 177 41.71 -27.66 -74.53
N GLY A 178 41.02 -27.53 -73.39
CA GLY A 178 41.58 -27.71 -72.06
C GLY A 178 42.47 -26.56 -71.56
N GLN A 179 42.41 -25.38 -72.18
CA GLN A 179 43.13 -24.19 -71.69
C GLN A 179 42.22 -23.35 -70.77
N SER A 180 42.70 -23.10 -69.56
CA SER A 180 42.03 -22.21 -68.61
C SER A 180 42.08 -20.77 -69.11
N THR A 181 40.93 -20.13 -69.29
CA THR A 181 40.87 -18.67 -69.42
C THR A 181 40.30 -18.11 -68.13
N GLN A 182 41.07 -17.30 -67.40
CA GLN A 182 40.57 -16.53 -66.26
C GLN A 182 39.62 -15.44 -66.78
N ILE A 183 38.41 -15.38 -66.24
CA ILE A 183 37.54 -14.23 -66.44
C ILE A 183 38.03 -13.16 -65.46
N ASP A 184 38.58 -12.08 -66.02
CA ASP A 184 39.14 -10.93 -65.32
C ASP A 184 38.08 -10.22 -64.44
N ASP A 185 38.54 -9.45 -63.44
CA ASP A 185 37.87 -8.79 -62.29
C ASP A 185 36.57 -7.95 -62.53
N ALA A 186 35.81 -8.17 -63.61
CA ALA A 186 34.77 -7.27 -64.09
C ALA A 186 33.33 -7.52 -63.55
N ASN A 187 33.08 -8.58 -62.77
CA ASN A 187 31.73 -8.94 -62.30
C ASN A 187 31.51 -8.64 -60.80
N GLU A 188 31.86 -7.44 -60.36
CA GLU A 188 31.48 -6.97 -59.02
C GLU A 188 30.01 -6.53 -59.01
N VAL A 189 29.23 -7.04 -58.06
CA VAL A 189 27.87 -6.56 -57.82
C VAL A 189 27.89 -5.66 -56.58
N ILE A 190 27.58 -4.38 -56.77
CA ILE A 190 27.38 -3.45 -55.66
C ILE A 190 25.94 -3.60 -55.17
N VAL A 191 25.77 -3.92 -53.89
CA VAL A 191 24.46 -4.01 -53.25
C VAL A 191 24.30 -2.82 -52.31
N GLU A 192 23.30 -2.00 -52.61
CA GLU A 192 22.96 -0.81 -51.83
C GLU A 192 21.90 -1.10 -50.77
N LYS A 193 21.70 -0.15 -49.85
CA LYS A 193 20.69 -0.21 -48.79
C LYS A 193 19.32 -0.64 -49.33
N ASN A 194 18.62 -1.47 -48.55
CA ASN A 194 17.29 -2.02 -48.79
C ASN A 194 17.18 -2.95 -50.00
N ASN A 195 18.32 -3.37 -50.57
CA ASN A 195 18.35 -4.30 -51.67
C ASN A 195 19.04 -5.61 -51.32
N GLU A 196 18.75 -6.64 -52.10
CA GLU A 196 19.38 -7.95 -52.04
C GLU A 196 19.84 -8.47 -53.41
N VAL A 197 20.77 -9.43 -53.38
CA VAL A 197 21.22 -10.20 -54.54
C VAL A 197 21.33 -11.68 -54.17
N THR A 198 20.93 -12.56 -55.09
CA THR A 198 21.07 -14.02 -54.96
C THR A 198 22.08 -14.55 -55.98
N ILE A 199 22.99 -15.42 -55.55
CA ILE A 199 24.03 -16.04 -56.40
C ILE A 199 23.95 -17.57 -56.27
N GLU A 200 23.83 -18.24 -57.42
CA GLU A 200 23.69 -19.69 -57.56
C GLU A 200 24.94 -20.32 -58.20
N ASN A 201 25.12 -21.64 -58.05
CA ASN A 201 26.37 -22.35 -58.39
C ASN A 201 26.42 -22.96 -59.82
N GLU A 202 25.39 -22.77 -60.66
CA GLU A 202 25.26 -23.49 -61.95
C GLU A 202 25.52 -22.62 -63.21
N MET A 203 26.72 -22.75 -63.81
CA MET A 203 27.12 -22.38 -65.21
C MET A 203 26.92 -20.90 -65.66
N PRO A 204 27.58 -20.39 -66.74
CA PRO A 204 28.09 -19.02 -66.79
C PRO A 204 26.99 -17.94 -66.72
N VAL A 205 27.15 -17.09 -65.71
CA VAL A 205 26.22 -16.05 -65.28
C VAL A 205 26.13 -14.94 -66.35
N PHE A 206 24.99 -14.85 -67.03
CA PHE A 206 24.47 -13.52 -67.36
C PHE A 206 23.98 -12.92 -66.06
N ILE A 207 24.57 -11.79 -65.64
CA ILE A 207 24.09 -11.01 -64.48
C ILE A 207 22.71 -10.50 -64.86
N GLN A 208 21.68 -11.26 -64.54
CA GLN A 208 20.30 -10.93 -64.84
C GLN A 208 19.53 -10.75 -63.55
N GLU A 209 20.01 -9.90 -62.65
CA GLU A 209 19.22 -9.42 -61.52
C GLU A 209 19.86 -8.16 -60.91
N ASN A 210 19.34 -7.00 -61.31
CA ASN A 210 19.58 -5.77 -60.56
C ASN A 210 18.97 -5.92 -59.16
N ALA A 211 19.66 -5.38 -58.16
CA ALA A 211 19.33 -5.46 -56.75
C ALA A 211 17.82 -5.26 -56.52
N ARG A 212 17.17 -6.22 -55.83
CA ARG A 212 15.72 -6.25 -55.60
C ARG A 212 15.39 -5.85 -54.16
N PRO A 213 14.17 -5.35 -53.86
CA PRO A 213 13.74 -5.13 -52.48
C PRO A 213 13.87 -6.41 -51.65
N ILE A 214 14.26 -6.27 -50.37
CA ILE A 214 14.53 -7.41 -49.47
C ILE A 214 13.28 -8.29 -49.33
N ASP A 215 13.41 -9.58 -49.66
CA ASP A 215 12.36 -10.57 -49.46
C ASP A 215 12.58 -11.29 -48.12
N THR A 216 11.70 -11.01 -47.16
CA THR A 216 11.80 -11.52 -45.80
C THR A 216 11.28 -12.94 -45.60
N ASN A 217 10.64 -13.53 -46.62
CA ASN A 217 9.96 -14.83 -46.48
C ASN A 217 10.93 -16.01 -46.33
N ASP A 218 12.18 -15.86 -46.76
CA ASP A 218 13.24 -16.86 -46.65
C ASP A 218 14.18 -16.67 -45.45
N MET A 219 13.91 -15.68 -44.59
CA MET A 219 14.78 -15.31 -43.47
C MET A 219 14.45 -16.11 -42.21
N ASP A 220 15.47 -16.54 -41.47
CA ASP A 220 15.29 -17.21 -40.17
C ASP A 220 14.47 -16.31 -39.22
N THR A 221 13.42 -16.87 -38.63
CA THR A 221 12.44 -16.16 -37.77
C THR A 221 13.11 -15.41 -36.63
N PHE A 222 14.21 -15.95 -36.11
CA PHE A 222 14.96 -15.36 -35.00
C PHE A 222 15.85 -14.18 -35.41
N LEU A 223 16.35 -14.16 -36.65
CA LEU A 223 17.17 -13.06 -37.15
C LEU A 223 16.29 -11.91 -37.67
N LEU A 224 15.06 -12.20 -38.09
CA LEU A 224 14.08 -11.20 -38.51
C LEU A 224 13.74 -10.19 -37.39
N ASP A 225 13.61 -10.63 -36.13
CA ASP A 225 13.41 -9.73 -34.96
C ASP A 225 14.61 -8.79 -34.73
N THR A 226 15.82 -9.30 -34.94
CA THR A 226 17.05 -8.49 -34.79
C THR A 226 17.12 -7.42 -35.87
N ILE A 227 16.65 -7.74 -37.07
CA ILE A 227 16.68 -6.86 -38.23
C ILE A 227 15.62 -5.76 -38.11
N LYS A 228 14.41 -6.07 -37.62
CA LYS A 228 13.35 -5.09 -37.37
C LYS A 228 13.76 -4.02 -36.36
N LYS A 229 14.31 -4.43 -35.22
CA LYS A 229 14.79 -3.51 -34.16
C LYS A 229 15.86 -2.52 -34.66
N VAL A 230 16.73 -2.99 -35.53
CA VAL A 230 17.82 -2.18 -36.08
C VAL A 230 17.32 -1.16 -37.12
N ILE A 231 16.29 -1.51 -37.89
CA ILE A 231 15.61 -0.58 -38.80
C ILE A 231 14.91 0.53 -37.99
N GLU A 232 14.26 0.17 -36.88
CA GLU A 232 13.60 1.12 -35.98
C GLU A 232 14.61 2.06 -35.28
N GLU A 233 15.72 1.54 -34.76
CA GLU A 233 16.77 2.37 -34.13
C GLU A 233 17.45 3.33 -35.13
N GLU A 234 17.66 2.93 -36.38
CA GLU A 234 18.20 3.84 -37.41
C GLU A 234 17.21 4.93 -37.84
N ALA A 235 15.91 4.60 -37.88
CA ALA A 235 14.86 5.59 -38.16
C ALA A 235 14.86 6.69 -37.08
N LEU A 236 15.08 6.31 -35.82
CA LEU A 236 15.10 7.22 -34.68
C LEU A 236 16.34 8.14 -34.67
N LEU A 237 17.53 7.60 -34.95
CA LEU A 237 18.80 8.37 -34.98
C LEU A 237 18.86 9.39 -36.14
N THR A 238 18.13 9.15 -37.22
CA THR A 238 18.05 10.06 -38.38
C THR A 238 17.16 11.29 -38.08
N LEU A 239 16.30 11.20 -37.06
CA LEU A 239 15.43 12.27 -36.58
C LEU A 239 16.21 13.27 -35.70
N GLU A 240 17.12 12.80 -34.86
CA GLU A 240 17.88 13.63 -33.90
C GLU A 240 18.91 14.59 -34.54
N LEU A 241 19.29 14.38 -35.81
CA LEU A 241 20.34 15.16 -36.50
C LEU A 241 19.82 16.29 -37.41
N LYS A 242 18.50 16.53 -37.46
CA LYS A 242 17.91 17.58 -38.32
C LYS A 242 17.52 18.82 -37.49
N THR A 243 17.83 20.00 -38.01
CA THR A 243 17.57 21.30 -37.33
C THR A 243 16.08 21.53 -37.12
N PRO A 244 15.64 22.30 -36.08
CA PRO A 244 14.23 22.43 -35.72
C PRO A 244 13.29 22.83 -36.87
N GLU A 245 13.72 23.69 -37.80
CA GLU A 245 12.92 24.04 -39.00
C GLU A 245 12.83 22.90 -40.04
N GLN A 246 13.86 22.07 -40.16
CA GLN A 246 13.80 20.85 -40.98
C GLN A 246 13.02 19.74 -40.27
N LEU A 247 12.99 19.76 -38.94
CA LEU A 247 12.15 18.91 -38.11
C LEU A 247 10.69 19.33 -38.21
N GLU A 248 10.35 20.60 -38.37
CA GLU A 248 8.96 21.09 -38.49
C GLU A 248 8.40 20.88 -39.91
N VAL A 249 9.25 20.95 -40.95
CA VAL A 249 8.89 20.60 -42.33
C VAL A 249 8.77 19.08 -42.50
N MET A 250 9.60 18.30 -41.80
CA MET A 250 9.41 16.84 -41.74
C MET A 250 8.35 16.40 -40.74
N GLU A 251 8.09 17.08 -39.64
CA GLU A 251 6.96 16.79 -38.75
C GLU A 251 5.65 17.13 -39.47
N LYS A 252 5.65 18.08 -40.41
CA LYS A 252 4.52 18.26 -41.35
C LYS A 252 4.43 17.23 -42.47
N GLU A 253 5.50 16.48 -42.78
CA GLU A 253 5.50 15.39 -43.79
C GLU A 253 5.58 13.97 -43.19
N GLN A 254 5.82 13.83 -41.88
CA GLN A 254 6.09 12.56 -41.18
C GLN A 254 5.23 12.42 -39.90
N ILE A 255 4.46 13.44 -39.51
CA ILE A 255 3.22 13.26 -38.72
C ILE A 255 2.08 13.12 -39.73
N ASP A 256 2.01 11.94 -40.34
CA ASP A 256 0.82 11.50 -41.06
C ASP A 256 0.64 9.99 -40.85
N ILE A 257 0.74 9.55 -39.58
CA ILE A 257 0.15 8.29 -39.14
C ILE A 257 -0.50 8.56 -37.77
N ILE A 258 -1.83 8.66 -37.79
CA ILE A 258 -2.78 8.73 -36.65
C ILE A 258 -3.14 10.15 -36.18
N ASP A 259 -3.64 10.97 -37.10
CA ASP A 259 -4.86 11.74 -36.84
C ASP A 259 -5.68 11.78 -38.15
N THR A 260 -6.50 10.75 -38.35
CA THR A 260 -7.25 10.48 -39.58
C THR A 260 -8.19 11.62 -39.98
N THR A 261 -8.57 12.50 -39.04
CA THR A 261 -9.50 13.59 -39.30
C THR A 261 -8.87 14.77 -40.06
N LYS A 262 -7.54 14.95 -39.98
CA LYS A 262 -6.83 16.05 -40.70
C LYS A 262 -6.27 15.65 -42.06
N ALA A 263 -5.91 14.37 -42.23
CA ALA A 263 -5.53 13.82 -43.53
C ALA A 263 -6.71 13.82 -44.51
N GLU A 264 -7.93 13.54 -44.04
CA GLU A 264 -9.15 13.65 -44.83
C GLU A 264 -9.45 15.10 -45.25
N GLU A 265 -9.25 16.10 -44.38
CA GLU A 265 -9.39 17.52 -44.74
C GLU A 265 -8.35 17.98 -45.78
N LEU A 266 -7.10 17.50 -45.70
CA LEU A 266 -6.05 17.88 -46.67
C LEU A 266 -6.18 17.13 -48.01
N ILE A 267 -6.67 15.88 -47.98
CA ILE A 267 -7.01 15.09 -49.18
C ILE A 267 -8.24 15.68 -49.86
N GLN A 268 -9.26 16.11 -49.12
CA GLN A 268 -10.41 16.84 -49.68
C GLN A 268 -10.01 18.22 -50.23
N ALA A 269 -9.14 18.97 -49.56
CA ALA A 269 -8.68 20.27 -50.05
C ALA A 269 -7.81 20.15 -51.33
N LYS A 270 -6.92 19.15 -51.42
CA LYS A 270 -6.11 18.89 -52.62
C LYS A 270 -6.90 18.20 -53.74
N ALA A 271 -7.94 17.44 -53.41
CA ALA A 271 -8.89 16.92 -54.39
C ALA A 271 -9.71 18.08 -54.97
N GLN A 272 -10.16 19.02 -54.15
CA GLN A 272 -10.87 20.22 -54.59
C GLN A 272 -10.00 21.13 -55.47
N GLU A 273 -8.74 21.40 -55.10
CA GLU A 273 -7.81 22.15 -55.97
C GLU A 273 -7.59 21.46 -57.33
N ARG A 274 -7.52 20.12 -57.35
CA ARG A 274 -7.38 19.34 -58.58
C ARG A 274 -8.68 19.33 -59.39
N GLU A 275 -9.84 19.27 -58.74
CA GLU A 275 -11.14 19.41 -59.42
C GLU A 275 -11.34 20.82 -59.98
N ASP A 276 -10.88 21.85 -59.28
CA ASP A 276 -10.91 23.24 -59.76
C ASP A 276 -9.94 23.44 -60.94
N GLU A 277 -8.73 22.85 -60.93
CA GLU A 277 -7.81 22.83 -62.08
C GLU A 277 -8.36 22.02 -63.26
N ILE A 278 -9.02 20.88 -63.00
CA ILE A 278 -9.69 20.09 -64.02
C ILE A 278 -10.89 20.85 -64.59
N ALA A 279 -11.65 21.58 -63.77
CA ALA A 279 -12.76 22.44 -64.20
C ALA A 279 -12.26 23.61 -65.07
N GLU A 280 -11.12 24.22 -64.72
CA GLU A 280 -10.47 25.24 -65.54
C GLU A 280 -9.94 24.67 -66.88
N MET A 281 -9.37 23.46 -66.86
CA MET A 281 -8.96 22.73 -68.07
C MET A 281 -10.15 22.33 -68.95
N VAL A 282 -11.26 21.87 -68.37
CA VAL A 282 -12.51 21.53 -69.10
C VAL A 282 -13.14 22.78 -69.70
N THR A 283 -13.17 23.89 -68.97
CA THR A 283 -13.65 25.19 -69.50
C THR A 283 -12.78 25.67 -70.66
N ARG A 284 -11.45 25.49 -70.58
CA ARG A 284 -10.52 25.78 -71.67
C ARG A 284 -10.67 24.82 -72.85
N GLN A 285 -11.09 23.58 -72.61
CA GLN A 285 -11.36 22.59 -73.65
C GLN A 285 -12.70 22.85 -74.36
N GLN A 286 -13.76 23.24 -73.63
CA GLN A 286 -15.01 23.73 -74.21
C GLN A 286 -14.80 25.00 -75.04
N ALA A 287 -13.99 25.95 -74.58
CA ALA A 287 -13.64 27.15 -75.36
C ALA A 287 -12.79 26.81 -76.60
N LEU A 288 -12.01 25.73 -76.57
CA LEU A 288 -11.26 25.23 -77.74
C LEU A 288 -12.20 24.53 -78.73
N GLU A 289 -13.17 23.75 -78.24
CA GLU A 289 -14.19 23.08 -79.05
C GLU A 289 -15.14 24.08 -79.70
N GLU A 290 -15.59 25.13 -78.99
CA GLU A 290 -16.35 26.24 -79.59
C GLU A 290 -15.55 26.98 -80.66
N ASN A 291 -14.23 27.18 -80.47
CA ASN A 291 -13.37 27.76 -81.51
C ASN A 291 -13.17 26.81 -82.71
N ILE A 292 -13.10 25.50 -82.49
CA ILE A 292 -13.04 24.49 -83.55
C ILE A 292 -14.37 24.47 -84.33
N GLU A 293 -15.50 24.56 -83.65
CA GLU A 293 -16.82 24.54 -84.28
C GLU A 293 -17.13 25.85 -85.01
N ALA A 294 -16.69 27.00 -84.48
CA ALA A 294 -16.69 28.28 -85.18
C ALA A 294 -15.79 28.27 -86.43
N THR A 295 -14.64 27.59 -86.36
CA THR A 295 -13.72 27.42 -87.52
C THR A 295 -14.29 26.45 -88.55
N LYS A 296 -14.98 25.37 -88.13
CA LYS A 296 -15.72 24.48 -89.03
C LYS A 296 -16.90 25.19 -89.70
N ALA A 297 -17.63 26.04 -88.99
CA ALA A 297 -18.70 26.86 -89.57
C ALA A 297 -18.16 27.82 -90.65
N ALA A 298 -17.00 28.45 -90.40
CA ALA A 298 -16.30 29.28 -91.40
C ALA A 298 -15.73 28.49 -92.60
N ILE A 299 -15.38 27.21 -92.42
CA ILE A 299 -14.97 26.30 -93.50
C ILE A 299 -16.19 25.82 -94.31
N ILE A 300 -17.31 25.51 -93.65
CA ILE A 300 -18.57 25.09 -94.30
C ILE A 300 -19.17 26.23 -95.13
N GLU A 301 -19.12 27.49 -94.66
CA GLU A 301 -19.55 28.65 -95.44
C GLU A 301 -18.69 28.85 -96.72
N ASN A 302 -17.39 28.55 -96.66
CA ASN A 302 -16.48 28.58 -97.83
C ASN A 302 -16.67 27.40 -98.79
N VAL A 303 -17.05 26.21 -98.30
CA VAL A 303 -17.36 25.03 -99.14
C VAL A 303 -18.71 25.18 -99.84
N THR A 304 -19.68 25.87 -99.21
CA THR A 304 -21.02 26.11 -99.78
C THR A 304 -21.02 27.18 -100.88
N TYR A 305 -19.93 27.96 -101.01
CA TYR A 305 -19.75 28.93 -102.11
C TYR A 305 -19.19 28.32 -103.41
N GLN A 306 -18.79 27.03 -103.41
CA GLN A 306 -18.19 26.35 -104.58
C GLN A 306 -19.08 25.28 -105.24
N SER A 307 -20.27 24.97 -104.70
CA SER A 307 -21.13 23.89 -105.22
C SER A 307 -22.38 24.35 -106.00
N SER A 308 -22.56 25.64 -106.22
CA SER A 308 -23.76 26.21 -106.85
C SER A 308 -23.63 26.50 -108.35
N THR A 309 -23.22 25.53 -109.18
CA THR A 309 -23.50 25.56 -110.63
C THR A 309 -23.57 24.17 -111.26
N SER A 310 -24.78 23.62 -111.41
CA SER A 310 -25.24 22.99 -112.67
C SER A 310 -26.65 22.42 -112.51
N THR A 311 -27.60 23.21 -113.02
CA THR A 311 -28.98 22.84 -113.35
C THR A 311 -29.05 21.95 -114.58
N SER A 312 -29.98 21.00 -114.62
CA SER A 312 -30.70 20.66 -115.86
C SER A 312 -32.15 20.28 -115.57
N THR A 313 -33.03 21.14 -116.07
CA THR A 313 -34.48 21.07 -116.14
C THR A 313 -34.94 20.21 -117.31
N SER A 314 -36.11 19.56 -117.19
CA SER A 314 -37.13 19.64 -118.26
C SER A 314 -38.53 19.33 -117.72
N SER A 315 -39.36 20.36 -117.89
CA SER A 315 -40.78 20.54 -117.55
C SER A 315 -41.72 19.79 -118.51
N GLY A 316 -42.94 19.47 -118.05
CA GLY A 316 -44.09 19.35 -118.94
C GLY A 316 -45.38 18.76 -118.36
N GLY A 317 -46.32 19.62 -117.94
CA GLY A 317 -47.75 19.51 -118.29
C GLY A 317 -48.67 18.58 -117.48
N SER A 318 -49.39 19.18 -116.51
CA SER A 318 -50.44 18.60 -115.65
C SER A 318 -51.79 18.40 -116.37
N THR A 319 -52.27 17.15 -116.43
CA THR A 319 -53.68 16.83 -116.19
C THR A 319 -53.86 16.77 -114.67
N SER A 320 -54.91 17.37 -114.08
CA SER A 320 -55.18 17.24 -112.64
C SER A 320 -55.67 15.83 -112.33
N VAL A 321 -54.74 14.89 -112.42
CA VAL A 321 -54.74 13.61 -111.77
C VAL A 321 -54.40 13.95 -110.32
N ASP A 322 -55.28 13.56 -109.40
CA ASP A 322 -54.86 13.48 -108.01
C ASP A 322 -53.62 12.60 -107.99
N SER A 323 -52.47 13.22 -107.74
CA SER A 323 -51.15 12.58 -107.75
C SER A 323 -50.52 12.62 -106.36
N ILE A 324 -51.29 13.08 -105.37
CA ILE A 324 -50.84 13.15 -103.99
C ILE A 324 -51.06 11.77 -103.39
N ALA A 325 -49.97 11.03 -103.24
CA ALA A 325 -50.00 9.77 -102.54
C ALA A 325 -50.43 9.94 -101.07
N PRO A 326 -51.24 9.04 -100.50
CA PRO A 326 -51.50 9.01 -99.07
C PRO A 326 -50.20 8.92 -98.27
N THR A 327 -50.02 9.83 -97.32
CA THR A 327 -48.94 9.79 -96.33
C THR A 327 -49.45 9.19 -95.03
N CYS A 328 -48.63 8.38 -94.35
CA CYS A 328 -49.01 7.76 -93.08
C CYS A 328 -48.13 8.29 -91.95
N THR A 329 -48.74 8.68 -90.84
CA THR A 329 -48.06 8.93 -89.57
C THR A 329 -48.33 7.77 -88.63
N ILE A 330 -47.27 7.20 -88.07
CA ILE A 330 -47.34 6.09 -87.11
C ILE A 330 -47.00 6.63 -85.72
N THR A 331 -47.92 6.51 -84.77
CA THR A 331 -47.68 6.84 -83.35
C THR A 331 -47.76 5.58 -82.49
N ALA A 332 -47.10 5.62 -81.32
CA ALA A 332 -47.19 4.59 -80.28
C ALA A 332 -47.85 5.20 -79.04
N ASP A 333 -48.52 4.39 -78.22
CA ASP A 333 -49.16 4.79 -76.96
C ASP A 333 -48.21 4.82 -75.76
N VAL A 334 -46.94 4.50 -75.98
CA VAL A 334 -45.86 4.51 -74.98
C VAL A 334 -44.77 5.52 -75.34
N ALA A 335 -43.91 5.83 -74.38
CA ALA A 335 -42.70 6.62 -74.62
C ALA A 335 -41.72 5.89 -75.56
N ASP A 336 -40.80 6.64 -76.18
CA ASP A 336 -39.86 6.08 -77.14
C ASP A 336 -38.87 5.07 -76.51
N ILE A 337 -38.63 5.14 -75.19
CA ILE A 337 -37.95 4.12 -74.39
C ILE A 337 -38.95 3.61 -73.34
N ASN A 338 -39.20 2.30 -73.27
CA ASN A 338 -40.24 1.74 -72.39
C ASN A 338 -40.04 0.25 -72.09
N ASN A 339 -40.75 -0.25 -71.07
CA ASN A 339 -40.77 -1.66 -70.68
C ASN A 339 -42.13 -2.36 -70.88
N ALA A 340 -43.03 -1.77 -71.68
CA ALA A 340 -44.40 -2.27 -71.83
C ALA A 340 -44.43 -3.67 -72.46
N THR A 341 -45.42 -4.48 -72.09
CA THR A 341 -45.58 -5.83 -72.66
C THR A 341 -46.32 -5.81 -74.00
N ASN A 342 -47.15 -4.79 -74.22
CA ASN A 342 -47.91 -4.57 -75.45
C ASN A 342 -47.91 -3.08 -75.79
N ILE A 343 -47.74 -2.75 -77.06
CA ILE A 343 -47.76 -1.37 -77.58
C ILE A 343 -48.83 -1.28 -78.64
N THR A 344 -49.67 -0.25 -78.57
CA THR A 344 -50.68 0.04 -79.59
C THR A 344 -50.11 1.06 -80.58
N TYR A 345 -49.84 0.61 -81.80
CA TYR A 345 -49.46 1.49 -82.89
C TYR A 345 -50.69 2.00 -83.61
N THR A 346 -50.79 3.32 -83.79
CA THR A 346 -51.87 3.97 -84.55
C THR A 346 -51.31 4.49 -85.87
N PHE A 347 -51.87 4.01 -86.97
CA PHE A 347 -51.55 4.41 -88.34
C PHE A 347 -52.60 5.42 -88.79
N THR A 348 -52.19 6.65 -89.04
CA THR A 348 -53.07 7.72 -89.51
C THR A 348 -52.65 8.16 -90.90
N PHE A 349 -53.49 7.89 -91.89
CA PHE A 349 -53.27 8.32 -93.26
C PHE A 349 -53.81 9.74 -93.47
N SER A 350 -53.19 10.50 -94.37
CA SER A 350 -53.65 11.86 -94.74
C SER A 350 -55.04 11.89 -95.37
N GLU A 351 -55.53 10.72 -95.82
CA GLU A 351 -56.87 10.49 -96.36
C GLU A 351 -57.27 9.01 -96.24
N SER A 352 -58.50 8.66 -96.63
CA SER A 352 -58.99 7.28 -96.56
C SER A 352 -58.31 6.38 -97.60
N VAL A 353 -57.81 5.23 -97.16
CA VAL A 353 -57.13 4.25 -98.01
C VAL A 353 -57.94 2.96 -98.16
N ASN A 354 -57.77 2.29 -99.29
CA ASN A 354 -58.33 0.99 -99.63
C ASN A 354 -57.24 -0.08 -99.64
N GLY A 355 -57.57 -1.28 -99.16
CA GLY A 355 -56.69 -2.44 -99.22
C GLY A 355 -55.58 -2.53 -98.18
N PHE A 356 -55.57 -1.65 -97.17
CA PHE A 356 -54.60 -1.72 -96.06
C PHE A 356 -54.99 -2.79 -95.03
N ASN A 357 -54.13 -3.80 -94.89
CA ASN A 357 -54.36 -4.99 -94.10
C ASN A 357 -53.17 -5.24 -93.14
N VAL A 358 -53.35 -6.13 -92.16
CA VAL A 358 -52.28 -6.46 -91.19
C VAL A 358 -51.01 -7.06 -91.84
N GLU A 359 -51.15 -7.70 -92.99
CA GLU A 359 -50.01 -8.27 -93.74
C GLU A 359 -49.10 -7.21 -94.36
N ASP A 360 -49.62 -5.99 -94.57
CA ASP A 360 -48.88 -4.87 -95.15
C ASP A 360 -47.94 -4.18 -94.15
N ILE A 361 -48.09 -4.51 -92.88
CA ILE A 361 -47.25 -4.01 -91.79
C ILE A 361 -46.10 -4.98 -91.58
N THR A 362 -44.88 -4.49 -91.40
CA THR A 362 -43.73 -5.28 -90.98
C THR A 362 -43.35 -4.86 -89.57
N VAL A 363 -43.15 -5.83 -88.68
CA VAL A 363 -42.73 -5.60 -87.30
C VAL A 363 -41.43 -6.35 -87.09
N THR A 364 -40.39 -5.65 -86.65
CA THR A 364 -39.14 -6.26 -86.20
C THR A 364 -39.16 -6.36 -84.69
N LYS A 365 -38.63 -7.48 -84.15
CA LYS A 365 -38.68 -7.82 -82.72
C LYS A 365 -40.08 -7.58 -82.14
N GLY A 366 -41.04 -8.47 -82.38
CA GLY A 366 -42.39 -8.32 -81.85
C GLY A 366 -43.40 -9.15 -82.62
N THR A 367 -44.53 -9.47 -82.00
CA THR A 367 -45.59 -10.25 -82.63
C THR A 367 -46.80 -9.35 -82.91
N LYS A 368 -47.30 -9.38 -84.15
CA LYS A 368 -48.53 -8.67 -84.53
C LYS A 368 -49.72 -9.30 -83.81
N GLY A 369 -50.48 -8.48 -83.10
CA GLY A 369 -51.68 -8.86 -82.37
C GLY A 369 -52.95 -8.36 -83.07
N ILE A 370 -53.84 -7.76 -82.29
CA ILE A 370 -55.15 -7.29 -82.75
C ILE A 370 -54.94 -6.11 -83.72
N PHE A 371 -55.41 -6.28 -84.96
CA PHE A 371 -55.49 -5.22 -85.96
C PHE A 371 -56.94 -4.76 -86.11
N GLY A 372 -57.16 -3.44 -86.12
CA GLY A 372 -58.48 -2.85 -86.23
C GLY A 372 -58.46 -1.46 -86.87
N GLY A 373 -59.64 -0.90 -87.12
CA GLY A 373 -59.82 0.41 -87.77
C GLY A 373 -60.24 0.32 -89.24
N SER A 374 -60.48 1.48 -89.85
CA SER A 374 -60.99 1.61 -91.22
C SER A 374 -60.85 3.04 -91.73
N GLY A 375 -60.88 3.23 -93.05
CA GLY A 375 -60.82 4.57 -93.66
C GLY A 375 -59.40 5.12 -93.59
N ASN A 376 -59.16 6.13 -92.76
CA ASN A 376 -57.85 6.76 -92.63
C ASN A 376 -57.13 6.46 -91.31
N SER A 377 -57.71 5.65 -90.42
CA SER A 377 -57.14 5.35 -89.11
C SER A 377 -57.24 3.87 -88.76
N TYR A 378 -56.09 3.28 -88.46
CA TYR A 378 -55.93 1.87 -88.11
C TYR A 378 -55.08 1.72 -86.85
N THR A 379 -55.31 0.64 -86.10
CA THR A 379 -54.51 0.30 -84.93
C THR A 379 -53.98 -1.12 -85.03
N LEU A 380 -52.75 -1.34 -84.54
CA LEU A 380 -52.13 -2.65 -84.36
C LEU A 380 -51.55 -2.74 -82.96
N ILE A 381 -52.00 -3.73 -82.19
CA ILE A 381 -51.31 -4.10 -80.95
C ILE A 381 -50.13 -4.99 -81.30
N VAL A 382 -48.94 -4.64 -80.82
CA VAL A 382 -47.71 -5.42 -80.98
C VAL A 382 -47.23 -5.88 -79.60
N SER A 383 -47.05 -7.18 -79.41
CA SER A 383 -46.50 -7.74 -78.17
C SER A 383 -44.99 -7.94 -78.25
N TYR A 384 -44.32 -7.83 -77.12
CA TYR A 384 -42.85 -7.83 -77.05
C TYR A 384 -42.26 -8.62 -75.89
N VAL A 385 -41.09 -9.24 -76.11
CA VAL A 385 -40.52 -10.24 -75.19
C VAL A 385 -39.04 -10.06 -74.78
N GLU A 386 -38.18 -9.31 -75.49
CA GLU A 386 -36.72 -9.26 -75.25
C GLU A 386 -36.10 -7.90 -75.59
N ASP A 387 -35.07 -7.36 -74.94
CA ASP A 387 -34.61 -5.97 -75.19
C ASP A 387 -34.18 -5.61 -76.65
N GLY A 388 -34.31 -4.32 -76.97
CA GLY A 388 -33.77 -3.66 -78.16
C GLY A 388 -34.77 -2.86 -79.01
N GLU A 389 -34.32 -2.42 -80.18
CA GLU A 389 -35.13 -1.60 -81.09
C GLU A 389 -36.26 -2.41 -81.74
N GLN A 390 -37.51 -2.03 -81.45
CA GLN A 390 -38.69 -2.49 -82.16
C GLN A 390 -39.06 -1.47 -83.23
N MET A 391 -39.07 -1.90 -84.49
CA MET A 391 -39.50 -1.08 -85.61
C MET A 391 -40.79 -1.63 -86.23
N VAL A 392 -41.77 -0.76 -86.38
CA VAL A 392 -42.99 -0.98 -87.14
C VAL A 392 -42.92 -0.17 -88.43
N ASN A 393 -43.05 -0.85 -89.57
CA ASN A 393 -42.87 -0.25 -90.88
C ASN A 393 -43.99 -0.68 -91.83
N ILE A 394 -44.52 0.26 -92.60
CA ILE A 394 -45.34 -0.02 -93.78
C ILE A 394 -44.56 0.36 -95.02
N ALA A 395 -44.50 -0.55 -95.99
CA ALA A 395 -43.87 -0.27 -97.28
C ALA A 395 -44.72 0.71 -98.10
N GLY A 396 -44.13 1.36 -99.09
CA GLY A 396 -44.91 2.11 -100.07
C GLY A 396 -45.71 1.16 -100.98
N SER A 397 -46.81 1.65 -101.54
CA SER A 397 -47.68 0.89 -102.47
C SER A 397 -48.37 -0.35 -101.90
N VAL A 398 -48.59 -0.39 -100.58
CA VAL A 398 -49.37 -1.47 -99.93
C VAL A 398 -50.86 -1.16 -99.87
N CYS A 399 -51.24 0.11 -99.93
CA CYS A 399 -52.63 0.55 -100.04
C CYS A 399 -52.76 1.74 -101.00
N THR A 400 -53.99 1.98 -101.47
CA THR A 400 -54.28 3.06 -102.41
C THR A 400 -55.40 3.96 -101.91
N ASP A 401 -55.41 5.24 -102.30
CA ASP A 401 -56.60 6.08 -102.12
C ASP A 401 -57.75 5.68 -103.08
N SER A 402 -58.78 6.53 -103.16
CA SER A 402 -59.89 6.34 -104.12
C SER A 402 -59.53 6.72 -105.57
N ALA A 403 -58.47 7.49 -105.78
CA ALA A 403 -57.96 7.88 -107.09
C ALA A 403 -56.98 6.84 -107.68
N GLY A 404 -56.53 5.88 -106.87
CA GLY A 404 -55.60 4.81 -107.23
C GLY A 404 -54.13 5.13 -106.93
N ASN A 405 -53.82 6.20 -106.18
CA ASN A 405 -52.43 6.50 -105.80
C ASN A 405 -51.97 5.62 -104.66
N ASN A 406 -50.78 5.06 -104.81
CA ASN A 406 -50.10 4.22 -103.83
C ASN A 406 -49.58 5.04 -102.64
N ASN A 407 -49.71 4.53 -101.41
CA ASN A 407 -49.15 5.19 -100.22
C ASN A 407 -47.62 5.30 -100.25
N ALA A 408 -47.08 6.31 -99.55
CA ALA A 408 -45.65 6.38 -99.21
C ALA A 408 -45.31 5.46 -98.01
N SER A 409 -44.04 5.04 -97.91
CA SER A 409 -43.57 4.26 -96.76
C SER A 409 -43.53 5.09 -95.48
N ALA A 410 -43.81 4.45 -94.34
CA ALA A 410 -43.69 5.09 -93.03
C ALA A 410 -43.20 4.07 -92.00
N SER A 411 -42.40 4.53 -91.04
CA SER A 411 -41.87 3.69 -89.96
C SER A 411 -41.89 4.43 -88.63
N LYS A 412 -42.09 3.70 -87.53
CA LYS A 412 -41.87 4.15 -86.15
C LYS A 412 -40.95 3.14 -85.47
N THR A 413 -39.93 3.66 -84.77
CA THR A 413 -39.06 2.87 -83.91
C THR A 413 -39.29 3.26 -82.46
N VAL A 414 -39.34 2.27 -81.57
CA VAL A 414 -39.27 2.43 -80.12
C VAL A 414 -38.19 1.49 -79.58
N ILE A 415 -37.57 1.85 -78.46
CA ILE A 415 -36.58 1.03 -77.76
C ILE A 415 -37.27 0.35 -76.59
N MET A 416 -37.17 -0.97 -76.58
CA MET A 416 -37.69 -1.77 -75.49
C MET A 416 -36.58 -2.17 -74.56
N ASP A 417 -36.78 -1.91 -73.28
CA ASP A 417 -35.82 -2.19 -72.23
C ASP A 417 -36.56 -2.80 -71.03
N LYS A 418 -36.30 -4.09 -70.78
CA LYS A 418 -36.80 -4.87 -69.64
C LYS A 418 -35.69 -5.20 -68.66
N THR A 419 -34.47 -4.71 -68.88
CA THR A 419 -33.34 -4.97 -67.99
C THR A 419 -33.42 -4.01 -66.80
N ALA A 420 -33.66 -4.57 -65.62
CA ALA A 420 -33.63 -3.75 -64.40
C ALA A 420 -32.19 -3.31 -64.06
N PRO A 421 -32.01 -2.09 -63.51
CA PRO A 421 -30.71 -1.62 -63.06
C PRO A 421 -30.13 -2.50 -61.93
N ASN A 422 -28.81 -2.64 -61.90
CA ASN A 422 -28.09 -3.44 -60.91
C ASN A 422 -27.48 -2.56 -59.80
N VAL A 423 -27.53 -3.04 -58.56
CA VAL A 423 -26.97 -2.38 -57.37
C VAL A 423 -25.83 -3.21 -56.82
N THR A 424 -24.69 -2.58 -56.52
CA THR A 424 -23.55 -3.24 -55.88
C THR A 424 -23.10 -2.46 -54.66
N ILE A 425 -22.66 -3.17 -53.62
CA ILE A 425 -22.14 -2.58 -52.38
C ILE A 425 -20.67 -3.01 -52.25
N GLY A 426 -19.77 -2.03 -52.10
CA GLY A 426 -18.34 -2.26 -51.86
C GLY A 426 -18.04 -2.84 -50.48
N ALA A 427 -16.76 -3.15 -50.24
CA ALA A 427 -16.30 -3.55 -48.91
C ALA A 427 -16.44 -2.39 -47.90
N PRO A 428 -16.62 -2.68 -46.59
CA PRO A 428 -16.60 -1.64 -45.57
C PRO A 428 -15.22 -0.97 -45.53
N SER A 429 -15.17 0.31 -45.14
CA SER A 429 -13.91 1.06 -44.99
C SER A 429 -12.95 0.46 -43.96
N ALA A 430 -13.45 -0.31 -42.99
CA ALA A 430 -12.64 -1.15 -42.11
C ALA A 430 -13.36 -2.47 -41.79
N THR A 431 -12.59 -3.53 -41.58
CA THR A 431 -13.13 -4.88 -41.28
C THR A 431 -13.42 -5.09 -39.80
N THR A 432 -12.88 -4.24 -38.91
CA THR A 432 -13.11 -4.30 -37.46
C THR A 432 -12.99 -2.89 -36.87
N THR A 433 -13.86 -2.56 -35.91
CA THR A 433 -13.76 -1.31 -35.15
C THR A 433 -14.38 -1.44 -33.76
N ASN A 434 -14.03 -0.56 -32.84
CA ASN A 434 -14.72 -0.36 -31.57
C ASN A 434 -15.37 1.03 -31.47
N VAL A 435 -15.01 1.98 -32.35
CA VAL A 435 -15.52 3.37 -32.36
C VAL A 435 -15.50 3.96 -33.78
N GLY A 436 -15.95 5.20 -33.95
CA GLY A 436 -15.85 5.92 -35.23
C GLY A 436 -16.90 5.52 -36.26
N THR A 437 -16.60 5.78 -37.54
CA THR A 437 -17.54 5.61 -38.65
C THR A 437 -17.05 4.59 -39.67
N ILE A 438 -17.96 3.77 -40.21
CA ILE A 438 -17.70 2.84 -41.30
C ILE A 438 -18.51 3.25 -42.52
N THR A 439 -17.89 3.30 -43.70
CA THR A 439 -18.56 3.68 -44.94
C THR A 439 -18.65 2.50 -45.91
N TYR A 440 -19.75 2.44 -46.66
CA TYR A 440 -19.94 1.56 -47.81
C TYR A 440 -20.16 2.40 -49.06
N ALA A 441 -19.34 2.17 -50.09
CA ALA A 441 -19.60 2.71 -51.42
C ALA A 441 -20.68 1.88 -52.12
N VAL A 442 -21.74 2.50 -52.59
CA VAL A 442 -22.80 1.84 -53.37
C VAL A 442 -22.66 2.28 -54.82
N THR A 443 -22.82 1.37 -55.78
CA THR A 443 -22.75 1.69 -57.21
C THR A 443 -23.95 1.13 -57.94
N TYR A 444 -24.62 2.00 -58.68
CA TYR A 444 -25.74 1.70 -59.56
C TYR A 444 -25.26 1.67 -61.02
N THR A 445 -25.79 0.74 -61.82
CA THR A 445 -25.51 0.70 -63.27
C THR A 445 -26.50 1.56 -64.07
N GLU A 446 -26.07 2.04 -65.24
CA GLU A 446 -26.85 2.80 -66.24
C GLU A 446 -27.34 4.20 -65.81
N ASP A 447 -27.90 4.96 -66.78
CA ASP A 447 -28.53 6.28 -66.60
C ASP A 447 -29.84 6.14 -65.79
N SER A 448 -29.70 5.84 -64.50
CA SER A 448 -30.80 5.53 -63.61
C SER A 448 -31.20 6.71 -62.72
N ILE A 449 -32.49 6.78 -62.37
CA ILE A 449 -33.00 7.71 -61.35
C ILE A 449 -32.81 7.03 -59.98
N VAL A 450 -31.79 7.47 -59.24
CA VAL A 450 -31.45 6.93 -57.91
C VAL A 450 -32.19 7.70 -56.81
N ASN A 451 -32.72 6.99 -55.81
CA ASN A 451 -33.39 7.55 -54.65
C ASN A 451 -33.08 6.72 -53.38
N LEU A 452 -31.79 6.62 -53.04
CA LEU A 452 -31.33 5.98 -51.81
C LEU A 452 -31.54 6.94 -50.63
N THR A 453 -32.47 6.59 -49.74
CA THR A 453 -32.69 7.28 -48.46
C THR A 453 -32.36 6.36 -47.29
N THR A 454 -32.17 6.91 -46.10
CA THR A 454 -31.90 6.13 -44.88
C THR A 454 -33.01 5.11 -44.56
N GLU A 455 -34.26 5.41 -44.93
CA GLU A 455 -35.40 4.50 -44.73
C GLU A 455 -35.34 3.24 -45.61
N LYS A 456 -34.54 3.27 -46.68
CA LYS A 456 -34.32 2.16 -47.61
C LYS A 456 -33.15 1.26 -47.20
N ILE A 457 -32.54 1.52 -46.04
CA ILE A 457 -31.39 0.78 -45.52
C ILE A 457 -31.75 0.16 -44.18
N THR A 458 -31.51 -1.13 -44.05
CA THR A 458 -31.61 -1.83 -42.76
C THR A 458 -30.24 -2.36 -42.33
N LEU A 459 -29.96 -2.35 -41.03
CA LEU A 459 -28.74 -2.94 -40.48
C LEU A 459 -28.87 -4.46 -40.43
N HIS A 460 -27.89 -5.15 -41.01
CA HIS A 460 -27.72 -6.59 -40.88
C HIS A 460 -26.69 -6.89 -39.79
N LYS A 461 -27.16 -7.11 -38.56
CA LYS A 461 -26.33 -7.19 -37.36
C LYS A 461 -26.46 -8.50 -36.59
N THR A 462 -25.42 -8.87 -35.85
CA THR A 462 -25.41 -9.99 -34.89
C THR A 462 -24.99 -9.50 -33.48
N GLY A 463 -25.31 -10.28 -32.44
CA GLY A 463 -24.94 -9.93 -31.07
C GLY A 463 -25.67 -8.70 -30.53
N THR A 464 -24.96 -7.86 -29.79
CA THR A 464 -25.47 -6.60 -29.23
C THR A 464 -25.08 -5.38 -30.06
N ALA A 465 -24.41 -5.58 -31.20
CA ALA A 465 -23.91 -4.50 -32.03
C ALA A 465 -25.06 -3.62 -32.56
N ASP A 466 -24.94 -2.30 -32.48
CA ASP A 466 -25.91 -1.35 -33.02
C ASP A 466 -25.23 -0.10 -33.59
N ALA A 467 -25.90 0.61 -34.49
CA ALA A 467 -25.39 1.81 -35.12
C ALA A 467 -26.49 2.69 -35.73
N MET A 468 -26.14 3.90 -36.13
CA MET A 468 -26.98 4.78 -36.96
C MET A 468 -26.51 4.78 -38.41
N VAL A 469 -27.46 4.90 -39.33
CA VAL A 469 -27.22 4.94 -40.79
C VAL A 469 -27.51 6.33 -41.32
N THR A 470 -26.61 6.83 -42.16
CA THR A 470 -26.79 8.06 -42.95
C THR A 470 -26.41 7.81 -44.41
N VAL A 471 -26.97 8.60 -45.33
CA VAL A 471 -26.69 8.50 -46.77
C VAL A 471 -26.22 9.85 -47.28
N THR A 472 -25.13 9.86 -48.03
CA THR A 472 -24.61 11.02 -48.76
C THR A 472 -24.74 10.77 -50.26
N ASP A 473 -25.11 11.80 -51.01
CA ASP A 473 -25.30 11.77 -52.47
C ASP A 473 -26.29 10.70 -52.96
N GLY A 474 -27.33 10.43 -52.16
CA GLY A 474 -28.35 9.38 -52.38
C GLY A 474 -29.15 9.46 -53.69
N THR A 475 -28.95 10.51 -54.50
CA THR A 475 -29.57 10.68 -55.83
C THR A 475 -28.59 10.48 -56.99
N THR A 476 -27.33 10.18 -56.70
CA THR A 476 -26.27 9.96 -57.70
C THR A 476 -26.07 8.47 -57.97
N SER A 477 -25.30 8.12 -59.01
CA SER A 477 -24.98 6.73 -59.33
C SER A 477 -23.99 6.08 -58.35
N THR A 478 -23.36 6.86 -57.46
CA THR A 478 -22.35 6.39 -56.50
C THR A 478 -22.54 6.95 -55.09
N PRO A 479 -23.68 6.70 -54.41
CA PRO A 479 -23.89 7.21 -53.07
C PRO A 479 -23.04 6.49 -52.03
N ILE A 480 -22.82 7.15 -50.90
CA ILE A 480 -22.06 6.62 -49.76
C ILE A 480 -23.02 6.40 -48.59
N VAL A 481 -23.01 5.19 -48.04
CA VAL A 481 -23.72 4.85 -46.81
C VAL A 481 -22.74 4.89 -45.64
N THR A 482 -23.01 5.74 -44.65
CA THR A 482 -22.16 5.93 -43.47
C THR A 482 -22.84 5.38 -42.22
N ILE A 483 -22.16 4.43 -41.58
CA ILE A 483 -22.49 3.82 -40.29
C ILE A 483 -21.76 4.58 -39.19
N SER A 484 -22.49 5.10 -38.21
CA SER A 484 -21.98 5.93 -37.10
C SER A 484 -22.60 5.52 -35.77
N ASN A 485 -22.12 6.10 -34.65
CA ASN A 485 -22.61 5.77 -33.30
C ASN A 485 -22.64 4.27 -33.01
N ILE A 486 -21.56 3.59 -33.39
CA ILE A 486 -21.39 2.15 -33.24
C ILE A 486 -21.30 1.81 -31.74
N THR A 487 -22.08 0.83 -31.30
CA THR A 487 -22.12 0.34 -29.91
C THR A 487 -22.25 -1.19 -29.88
N GLY A 488 -21.96 -1.81 -28.73
CA GLY A 488 -22.11 -3.26 -28.53
C GLY A 488 -21.02 -4.09 -29.19
N SER A 489 -21.17 -5.43 -29.22
CA SER A 489 -20.21 -6.32 -29.88
C SER A 489 -20.93 -7.30 -30.80
N GLY A 490 -20.35 -7.58 -31.97
CA GLY A 490 -20.94 -8.44 -33.00
C GLY A 490 -20.58 -8.01 -34.42
N MET A 491 -21.23 -8.59 -35.43
CA MET A 491 -20.99 -8.22 -36.84
C MET A 491 -22.05 -7.23 -37.31
N VAL A 492 -21.70 -6.25 -38.14
CA VAL A 492 -22.62 -5.23 -38.70
C VAL A 492 -22.39 -5.09 -40.21
N GLY A 493 -23.47 -5.11 -40.97
CA GLY A 493 -23.53 -4.79 -42.40
C GLY A 493 -24.80 -4.04 -42.76
N ILE A 494 -25.00 -3.75 -44.04
CA ILE A 494 -26.20 -3.07 -44.54
C ILE A 494 -26.94 -3.95 -45.56
N MET A 495 -28.26 -3.78 -45.60
CA MET A 495 -29.13 -4.29 -46.66
C MET A 495 -29.86 -3.11 -47.31
N ILE A 496 -29.84 -3.06 -48.65
CA ILE A 496 -30.44 -1.99 -49.46
C ILE A 496 -31.55 -2.58 -50.34
N ALA A 497 -32.72 -1.91 -50.38
CA ALA A 497 -33.88 -2.32 -51.19
C ALA A 497 -34.60 -1.13 -51.85
N ASP A 498 -35.16 -1.32 -53.05
CA ASP A 498 -36.06 -0.36 -53.75
C ASP A 498 -35.48 1.06 -53.95
N THR A 499 -34.29 1.17 -54.55
CA THR A 499 -33.54 2.45 -54.58
C THR A 499 -33.29 3.04 -55.96
N VAL A 500 -33.65 2.35 -57.03
CA VAL A 500 -33.32 2.77 -58.40
C VAL A 500 -34.38 2.33 -59.41
N THR A 501 -34.70 3.23 -60.33
CA THR A 501 -35.55 2.97 -61.51
C THR A 501 -34.86 3.55 -62.76
N ASP A 502 -34.83 2.82 -63.86
CA ASP A 502 -34.27 3.32 -65.13
C ASP A 502 -35.27 4.22 -65.90
N ILE A 503 -34.84 4.73 -67.07
CA ILE A 503 -35.68 5.57 -67.95
C ILE A 503 -36.89 4.79 -68.52
N ALA A 504 -36.77 3.47 -68.70
CA ALA A 504 -37.83 2.61 -69.20
C ALA A 504 -38.88 2.26 -68.13
N GLY A 505 -38.59 2.53 -66.85
CA GLY A 505 -39.45 2.28 -65.71
C GLY A 505 -39.20 0.94 -65.00
N ASN A 506 -38.06 0.27 -65.23
CA ASN A 506 -37.72 -0.97 -64.51
C ASN A 506 -37.10 -0.64 -63.15
N THR A 507 -37.56 -1.30 -62.09
CA THR A 507 -37.03 -1.15 -60.72
C THR A 507 -36.15 -2.35 -60.36
N ALA A 508 -35.02 -2.11 -59.69
CA ALA A 508 -34.18 -3.18 -59.18
C ALA A 508 -34.95 -4.07 -58.19
N ALA A 509 -35.02 -5.38 -58.45
CA ALA A 509 -35.94 -6.30 -57.78
C ALA A 509 -35.35 -7.11 -56.61
N VAL A 510 -34.07 -6.90 -56.25
CA VAL A 510 -33.35 -7.75 -55.29
C VAL A 510 -32.73 -6.91 -54.16
N GLU A 511 -32.96 -7.34 -52.91
CA GLU A 511 -32.24 -6.80 -51.74
C GLU A 511 -30.75 -7.17 -51.84
N VAL A 512 -29.89 -6.18 -51.79
CA VAL A 512 -28.43 -6.39 -51.84
C VAL A 512 -27.85 -6.21 -50.44
N GLN A 513 -27.09 -7.20 -50.00
CA GLN A 513 -26.45 -7.22 -48.69
C GLN A 513 -24.95 -6.94 -48.82
N SER A 514 -24.41 -6.12 -47.93
CA SER A 514 -22.97 -5.90 -47.83
C SER A 514 -22.23 -7.07 -47.15
N THR A 515 -20.91 -7.11 -47.34
CA THR A 515 -20.02 -7.80 -46.38
C THR A 515 -20.10 -7.11 -45.03
N GLN A 516 -20.02 -7.86 -43.92
CA GLN A 516 -20.08 -7.30 -42.56
C GLN A 516 -18.68 -6.94 -42.04
N PHE A 517 -18.61 -5.93 -41.17
CA PHE A 517 -17.45 -5.66 -40.31
C PHE A 517 -17.74 -6.08 -38.86
N THR A 518 -16.68 -6.31 -38.08
CA THR A 518 -16.82 -6.67 -36.65
C THR A 518 -16.77 -5.43 -35.78
N VAL A 519 -17.77 -5.27 -34.91
CA VAL A 519 -17.73 -4.36 -33.78
C VAL A 519 -17.22 -5.12 -32.56
N ASP A 520 -16.15 -4.62 -31.97
CA ASP A 520 -15.60 -5.20 -30.75
C ASP A 520 -15.45 -4.15 -29.66
N ASN A 521 -16.42 -4.10 -28.74
CA ASN A 521 -16.37 -3.28 -27.54
C ASN A 521 -16.09 -4.12 -26.27
N THR A 522 -15.55 -5.32 -26.43
CA THR A 522 -15.30 -6.22 -25.31
C THR A 522 -13.96 -5.88 -24.67
N GLU A 523 -13.94 -5.57 -23.37
CA GLU A 523 -12.67 -5.34 -22.68
C GLU A 523 -11.88 -6.65 -22.51
N PRO A 524 -10.57 -6.66 -22.78
CA PRO A 524 -9.72 -7.79 -22.46
C PRO A 524 -9.72 -8.07 -20.96
N THR A 525 -9.92 -9.32 -20.56
CA THR A 525 -9.86 -9.76 -19.16
C THR A 525 -8.65 -10.65 -18.94
N ALA A 526 -8.18 -10.82 -17.70
CA ALA A 526 -7.02 -11.67 -17.42
C ALA A 526 -7.22 -12.58 -16.21
N ALA A 527 -6.76 -13.83 -16.34
CA ALA A 527 -6.61 -14.79 -15.26
C ALA A 527 -5.16 -14.80 -14.74
N ILE A 528 -4.97 -14.76 -13.43
CA ILE A 528 -3.65 -14.75 -12.80
C ILE A 528 -3.31 -16.14 -12.23
N THR A 529 -2.08 -16.57 -12.47
CA THR A 529 -1.50 -17.77 -11.84
C THR A 529 -0.12 -17.47 -11.26
N TYR A 530 0.34 -18.33 -10.37
CA TYR A 530 1.58 -18.15 -9.62
C TYR A 530 2.50 -19.36 -9.80
N SER A 531 3.81 -19.13 -9.86
CA SER A 531 4.80 -20.22 -9.91
C SER A 531 4.92 -21.04 -8.63
N LEU A 532 4.36 -20.55 -7.53
CA LEU A 532 4.37 -21.16 -6.20
C LEU A 532 2.94 -21.23 -5.66
N THR A 533 2.64 -22.23 -4.83
CA THR A 533 1.38 -22.31 -4.08
C THR A 533 1.57 -21.62 -2.73
N GLY A 534 0.70 -20.65 -2.43
CA GLY A 534 0.77 -19.87 -1.20
C GLY A 534 0.32 -20.63 0.07
N PRO A 535 0.47 -20.01 1.25
CA PRO A 535 0.86 -18.63 1.49
C PRO A 535 2.36 -18.39 1.21
N PHE A 536 2.70 -17.18 0.77
CA PHE A 536 4.07 -16.81 0.44
C PHE A 536 4.78 -16.18 1.63
N GLU A 537 6.11 -16.30 1.66
CA GLU A 537 6.96 -15.72 2.70
C GLU A 537 7.83 -14.61 2.14
N GLN A 538 8.32 -13.72 3.01
CA GLN A 538 9.28 -12.69 2.63
C GLN A 538 10.48 -13.29 1.91
N GLY A 539 10.88 -12.67 0.80
CA GLY A 539 12.00 -13.11 -0.03
C GLY A 539 11.63 -14.20 -1.04
N ASN A 540 10.43 -14.78 -1.00
CA ASN A 540 9.96 -15.65 -2.08
C ASN A 540 9.96 -14.88 -3.41
N ILE A 541 10.50 -15.47 -4.46
CA ILE A 541 10.42 -14.94 -5.83
C ILE A 541 9.28 -15.67 -6.52
N VAL A 542 8.15 -14.98 -6.67
CA VAL A 542 6.92 -15.51 -7.28
C VAL A 542 6.83 -14.96 -8.70
N THR A 543 6.77 -15.85 -9.69
CA THR A 543 6.44 -15.44 -11.06
C THR A 543 4.92 -15.40 -11.19
N ILE A 544 4.39 -14.19 -11.36
CA ILE A 544 2.98 -13.92 -11.61
C ILE A 544 2.76 -13.99 -13.11
N THR A 545 1.85 -14.84 -13.55
CA THR A 545 1.50 -15.01 -14.97
C THR A 545 0.07 -14.54 -15.20
N ALA A 546 -0.09 -13.53 -16.05
CA ALA A 546 -1.38 -13.06 -16.54
C ALA A 546 -1.68 -13.67 -17.90
N THR A 547 -2.81 -14.37 -18.01
CA THR A 547 -3.34 -14.92 -19.25
C THR A 547 -4.58 -14.13 -19.64
N PHE A 548 -4.47 -13.33 -20.70
CA PHE A 548 -5.55 -12.49 -21.23
C PHE A 548 -6.54 -13.31 -22.07
N SER A 549 -7.81 -12.89 -22.09
CA SER A 549 -8.90 -13.51 -22.85
C SER A 549 -8.69 -13.44 -24.36
N GLU A 550 -7.85 -12.51 -24.80
CA GLU A 550 -7.58 -12.23 -26.21
C GLU A 550 -6.19 -11.57 -26.40
N PRO A 551 -5.70 -11.47 -27.64
CA PRO A 551 -4.42 -10.83 -27.93
C PRO A 551 -4.35 -9.35 -27.49
N ILE A 552 -3.28 -8.99 -26.78
CA ILE A 552 -2.99 -7.61 -26.40
C ILE A 552 -2.13 -6.95 -27.47
N LYS A 553 -2.46 -5.70 -27.82
CA LYS A 553 -1.74 -4.86 -28.78
C LYS A 553 -0.33 -4.55 -28.29
N ASP A 554 0.65 -4.73 -29.16
CA ASP A 554 2.07 -4.66 -28.80
C ASP A 554 2.53 -3.26 -28.35
N SER A 555 1.84 -2.21 -28.77
CA SER A 555 2.11 -0.83 -28.35
C SER A 555 1.71 -0.53 -26.90
N THR A 556 0.87 -1.38 -26.29
CA THR A 556 0.33 -1.20 -24.93
C THR A 556 0.80 -2.32 -24.02
N VAL A 557 1.99 -2.16 -23.44
CA VAL A 557 2.56 -3.17 -22.53
C VAL A 557 1.73 -3.23 -21.24
N PRO A 558 1.14 -4.38 -20.88
CA PRO A 558 0.38 -4.52 -19.63
C PRO A 558 1.21 -4.14 -18.42
N GLN A 559 0.61 -3.37 -17.52
CA GLN A 559 1.18 -3.05 -16.22
C GLN A 559 0.48 -3.84 -15.13
N ILE A 560 1.26 -4.32 -14.17
CA ILE A 560 0.79 -4.94 -12.94
C ILE A 560 1.07 -4.03 -11.75
N SER A 561 0.12 -3.96 -10.82
CA SER A 561 0.29 -3.32 -9.52
C SER A 561 -0.20 -4.24 -8.42
N ILE A 562 0.38 -4.11 -7.23
CA ILE A 562 0.01 -4.90 -6.04
C ILE A 562 -0.28 -3.93 -4.91
N SER A 563 -1.34 -4.20 -4.15
CA SER A 563 -1.76 -3.42 -2.98
C SER A 563 -2.16 -4.34 -1.81
N GLY A 564 -2.34 -3.78 -0.61
CA GLY A 564 -2.66 -4.54 0.60
C GLY A 564 -1.42 -4.87 1.43
N ALA A 565 -1.22 -6.13 1.80
CA ALA A 565 -0.10 -6.57 2.64
C ALA A 565 1.29 -6.38 1.98
N ASN A 566 1.32 -6.25 0.65
CA ASN A 566 2.50 -5.95 -0.14
C ASN A 566 2.15 -4.83 -1.12
N THR A 567 3.14 -4.04 -1.55
CA THR A 567 2.93 -2.93 -2.49
C THR A 567 3.88 -3.00 -3.67
N LEU A 568 3.35 -2.82 -4.87
CA LEU A 568 4.08 -2.67 -6.13
C LEU A 568 3.41 -1.55 -6.92
N ALA A 569 4.14 -0.46 -7.15
CA ALA A 569 3.72 0.58 -8.07
C ALA A 569 3.57 0.00 -9.49
N PRO A 570 2.70 0.55 -10.35
CA PRO A 570 2.47 0.03 -11.70
C PRO A 570 3.78 -0.26 -12.44
N ALA A 571 3.96 -1.52 -12.84
CA ALA A 571 5.18 -2.03 -13.43
C ALA A 571 4.89 -2.85 -14.69
N ASN A 572 5.69 -2.66 -15.75
CA ASN A 572 5.49 -3.35 -17.01
C ASN A 572 5.73 -4.85 -16.86
N MET A 573 4.84 -5.65 -17.43
CA MET A 573 4.99 -7.10 -17.52
C MET A 573 5.81 -7.49 -18.77
N VAL A 574 6.36 -8.71 -18.74
CA VAL A 574 7.15 -9.27 -19.84
C VAL A 574 6.26 -10.14 -20.72
N LYS A 575 6.17 -9.79 -22.01
CA LYS A 575 5.42 -10.55 -23.01
C LYS A 575 6.01 -11.94 -23.21
N SER A 576 5.20 -12.98 -23.02
CA SER A 576 5.56 -14.38 -23.26
C SER A 576 4.89 -14.93 -24.53
N SER A 577 3.65 -14.50 -24.80
CA SER A 577 2.92 -14.74 -26.05
C SER A 577 1.99 -13.55 -26.34
N THR A 578 1.14 -13.64 -27.37
CA THR A 578 0.13 -12.60 -27.65
C THR A 578 -0.91 -12.45 -26.53
N THR A 579 -1.12 -13.50 -25.72
CA THR A 579 -2.11 -13.52 -24.62
C THR A 579 -1.50 -13.77 -23.24
N VAL A 580 -0.20 -14.01 -23.12
CA VAL A 580 0.43 -14.37 -21.84
C VAL A 580 1.57 -13.42 -21.51
N TYR A 581 1.52 -12.83 -20.31
CA TYR A 581 2.52 -11.92 -19.78
C TYR A 581 2.95 -12.36 -18.38
N THR A 582 4.22 -12.17 -18.05
CA THR A 582 4.79 -12.59 -16.76
C THR A 582 5.45 -11.44 -16.03
N TYR A 583 5.47 -11.51 -14.71
CA TYR A 583 6.19 -10.58 -13.85
C TYR A 583 6.79 -11.33 -12.66
N SER A 584 8.09 -11.15 -12.41
CA SER A 584 8.75 -11.74 -11.24
C SER A 584 8.69 -10.78 -10.06
N PHE A 585 7.92 -11.14 -9.05
CA PHE A 585 7.74 -10.36 -7.82
C PHE A 585 8.52 -10.99 -6.66
N THR A 586 9.33 -10.19 -5.96
CA THR A 586 9.93 -10.59 -4.69
C THR A 586 9.00 -10.17 -3.56
N VAL A 587 8.46 -11.15 -2.84
CA VAL A 587 7.54 -10.92 -1.72
C VAL A 587 8.24 -10.16 -0.61
N LEU A 588 7.65 -9.06 -0.17
CA LEU A 588 8.13 -8.17 0.87
C LEU A 588 7.58 -8.59 2.24
N SER A 589 8.16 -8.03 3.31
CA SER A 589 7.65 -8.20 4.67
C SER A 589 6.23 -7.65 4.80
N GLY A 590 5.37 -8.34 5.54
CA GLY A 590 4.00 -7.92 5.82
C GLY A 590 3.02 -9.07 5.68
N ASN A 591 2.33 -9.42 6.77
CA ASN A 591 1.35 -10.51 6.75
C ASN A 591 -0.01 -10.00 6.26
N GLY A 592 -0.74 -10.83 5.50
CA GLY A 592 -2.09 -10.53 5.02
C GLY A 592 -2.26 -10.73 3.51
N THR A 593 -3.41 -10.30 2.99
CA THR A 593 -3.74 -10.42 1.58
C THR A 593 -3.10 -9.31 0.76
N ALA A 594 -2.43 -9.69 -0.32
CA ALA A 594 -1.97 -8.81 -1.38
C ALA A 594 -2.88 -8.97 -2.60
N THR A 595 -3.34 -7.86 -3.18
CA THR A 595 -4.30 -7.81 -4.28
C THR A 595 -3.65 -7.25 -5.53
N ILE A 596 -3.90 -7.88 -6.67
CA ILE A 596 -3.35 -7.54 -7.98
C ILE A 596 -4.35 -6.74 -8.79
N ALA A 597 -3.86 -5.70 -9.46
CA ALA A 597 -4.58 -4.98 -10.50
C ALA A 597 -3.74 -4.85 -11.77
N LEU A 598 -4.41 -4.83 -12.91
CA LEU A 598 -3.80 -4.66 -14.24
C LEU A 598 -4.19 -3.31 -14.84
N ALA A 599 -3.33 -2.75 -15.68
CA ALA A 599 -3.58 -1.50 -16.35
C ALA A 599 -2.85 -1.41 -17.69
N THR A 600 -3.15 -0.35 -18.45
CA THR A 600 -2.45 0.10 -19.67
C THR A 600 -2.46 -0.82 -20.88
N ALA A 601 -2.86 -2.09 -20.75
CA ALA A 601 -3.04 -3.01 -21.87
C ALA A 601 -4.32 -2.66 -22.65
N GLN A 602 -4.26 -2.84 -23.97
CA GLN A 602 -5.40 -2.72 -24.86
C GLN A 602 -5.38 -3.88 -25.86
N ASP A 603 -6.55 -4.31 -26.36
CA ASP A 603 -6.59 -5.21 -27.52
C ASP A 603 -6.19 -4.51 -28.82
N SER A 604 -6.27 -5.25 -29.93
CA SER A 604 -5.97 -4.73 -31.27
C SER A 604 -6.87 -3.58 -31.73
N VAL A 605 -8.09 -3.46 -31.20
CA VAL A 605 -9.04 -2.40 -31.56
C VAL A 605 -9.00 -1.21 -30.60
N GLY A 606 -8.32 -1.33 -29.47
CA GLY A 606 -8.07 -0.27 -28.51
C GLY A 606 -8.93 -0.32 -27.24
N ASN A 607 -9.69 -1.40 -26.98
CA ASN A 607 -10.42 -1.51 -25.70
C ASN A 607 -9.42 -1.72 -24.57
N ALA A 608 -9.57 -0.98 -23.48
CA ALA A 608 -8.70 -1.10 -22.31
C ALA A 608 -8.97 -2.40 -21.56
N VAL A 609 -7.92 -3.00 -21.00
CA VAL A 609 -8.05 -4.17 -20.13
C VAL A 609 -8.89 -3.87 -18.89
N ALA A 610 -9.74 -4.80 -18.49
CA ALA A 610 -10.38 -4.80 -17.19
C ALA A 610 -9.33 -4.82 -16.06
N SER A 611 -9.39 -3.83 -15.17
CA SER A 611 -8.35 -3.65 -14.14
C SER A 611 -8.32 -4.75 -13.06
N VAL A 612 -9.44 -5.44 -12.87
CA VAL A 612 -9.58 -6.53 -11.89
C VAL A 612 -9.43 -7.88 -12.59
N PRO A 613 -8.48 -8.73 -12.18
CA PRO A 613 -8.36 -10.07 -12.72
C PRO A 613 -9.60 -10.93 -12.50
N THR A 614 -9.94 -11.79 -13.47
CA THR A 614 -11.08 -12.71 -13.38
C THR A 614 -10.85 -13.85 -12.40
N SER A 615 -9.59 -14.21 -12.14
CA SER A 615 -9.20 -15.20 -11.16
C SER A 615 -7.76 -14.98 -10.70
N GLY A 616 -7.42 -15.49 -9.52
CA GLY A 616 -6.08 -15.37 -8.95
C GLY A 616 -5.67 -13.94 -8.60
N GLY A 617 -6.60 -12.98 -8.53
CA GLY A 617 -6.32 -11.56 -8.28
C GLY A 617 -5.79 -11.23 -6.88
N SER A 618 -5.50 -12.22 -6.04
CA SER A 618 -4.85 -12.02 -4.76
C SER A 618 -4.01 -13.22 -4.35
N PHE A 619 -3.07 -12.97 -3.45
CA PHE A 619 -2.31 -13.99 -2.74
C PHE A 619 -2.13 -13.61 -1.28
N TYR A 620 -1.89 -14.60 -0.42
CA TYR A 620 -1.69 -14.38 1.00
C TYR A 620 -0.21 -14.45 1.36
N VAL A 621 0.28 -13.46 2.09
CA VAL A 621 1.64 -13.44 2.64
C VAL A 621 1.58 -13.78 4.11
N GLN A 622 2.40 -14.74 4.54
CA GLN A 622 2.43 -15.22 5.91
C GLN A 622 3.84 -15.60 6.31
N ASN A 623 4.46 -14.77 7.14
CA ASN A 623 5.73 -15.06 7.76
C ASN A 623 5.46 -15.76 9.10
N ILE A 624 5.83 -17.04 9.18
CA ILE A 624 5.81 -17.81 10.43
C ILE A 624 7.12 -17.58 11.16
N GLU A 625 7.02 -17.16 12.41
CA GLU A 625 8.15 -16.94 13.31
C GLU A 625 7.89 -17.62 14.64
N PHE A 626 8.89 -18.28 15.22
CA PHE A 626 8.82 -18.72 16.61
C PHE A 626 9.52 -17.69 17.49
N SER A 627 8.97 -17.41 18.67
CA SER A 627 9.56 -16.40 19.55
C SER A 627 9.65 -16.85 21.01
N PHE A 628 10.80 -16.55 21.60
CA PHE A 628 11.06 -16.58 23.03
C PHE A 628 11.21 -15.18 23.66
N ASP A 629 10.81 -14.11 22.96
CA ASP A 629 11.07 -12.71 23.34
C ASP A 629 10.35 -12.18 24.59
N GLY A 630 9.63 -13.02 25.33
CA GLY A 630 8.90 -12.65 26.55
C GLY A 630 7.51 -12.05 26.33
N ILE A 631 7.24 -11.43 25.18
CA ILE A 631 5.89 -10.94 24.83
C ILE A 631 5.05 -12.07 24.23
N ASN A 632 5.68 -12.85 23.34
CA ASN A 632 5.05 -13.97 22.63
C ASN A 632 5.69 -15.31 22.99
N ALA A 633 6.24 -15.42 24.20
CA ALA A 633 7.08 -16.53 24.63
C ALA A 633 6.47 -17.91 24.31
N ASN A 634 7.28 -18.77 23.67
CA ASN A 634 6.96 -20.14 23.30
C ASN A 634 5.82 -20.28 22.27
N LYS A 635 5.50 -19.22 21.52
CA LYS A 635 4.45 -19.25 20.50
C LYS A 635 5.02 -19.24 19.08
N LEU A 636 4.42 -20.05 18.21
CA LEU A 636 4.58 -19.96 16.76
C LEU A 636 3.71 -18.82 16.25
N MET A 637 4.29 -17.64 16.12
CA MET A 637 3.65 -16.44 15.63
C MET A 637 3.31 -16.55 14.15
N GLY A 638 2.13 -16.03 13.81
CA GLY A 638 1.62 -16.06 12.46
C GLY A 638 0.98 -17.39 12.07
N THR A 639 0.91 -18.42 12.93
CA THR A 639 0.14 -19.64 12.61
C THR A 639 -1.36 -19.42 12.78
N ASN A 640 -2.17 -20.27 12.15
CA ASN A 640 -3.64 -20.31 12.28
C ASN A 640 -4.18 -21.73 12.05
N THR A 641 -5.49 -21.90 12.01
CA THR A 641 -6.14 -23.23 11.90
C THR A 641 -5.96 -23.95 10.56
N ILE A 642 -5.48 -23.29 9.51
CA ILE A 642 -5.18 -23.95 8.22
C ILE A 642 -3.76 -24.53 8.17
N MET A 643 -2.96 -24.32 9.23
CA MET A 643 -1.60 -24.82 9.34
C MET A 643 -1.51 -26.02 10.27
N GLU A 644 -0.40 -26.74 10.17
CA GLU A 644 -0.01 -27.81 11.08
C GLU A 644 1.49 -27.78 11.34
N TYR A 645 1.90 -28.24 12.52
CA TYR A 645 3.28 -28.33 12.94
C TYR A 645 3.66 -29.75 13.33
N SER A 646 4.95 -30.04 13.29
CA SER A 646 5.54 -31.34 13.64
C SER A 646 6.77 -31.11 14.52
N LEU A 647 6.90 -31.98 15.53
CA LEU A 647 8.01 -32.02 16.48
C LEU A 647 8.92 -33.24 16.28
N ASP A 648 8.63 -34.05 15.26
CA ASP A 648 9.24 -35.36 14.98
C ASP A 648 9.75 -35.44 13.53
N ALA A 649 10.34 -34.34 13.05
CA ALA A 649 10.90 -34.21 11.70
C ALA A 649 9.89 -34.51 10.57
N GLY A 650 8.60 -34.27 10.80
CA GLY A 650 7.52 -34.45 9.83
C GLY A 650 6.85 -35.82 9.83
N ALA A 651 7.16 -36.70 10.80
CA ALA A 651 6.52 -38.01 10.90
C ALA A 651 5.05 -37.92 11.35
N SER A 652 4.71 -36.96 12.21
CA SER A 652 3.36 -36.68 12.69
C SER A 652 3.07 -35.17 12.67
N TRP A 653 1.84 -34.81 12.32
CA TRP A 653 1.41 -33.42 12.17
C TRP A 653 0.26 -33.08 13.11
N ILE A 654 0.38 -31.94 13.80
CA ILE A 654 -0.59 -31.42 14.77
C ILE A 654 -1.14 -30.10 14.23
N GLN A 655 -2.46 -29.95 14.21
CA GLN A 655 -3.09 -28.73 13.72
C GLN A 655 -2.72 -27.51 14.58
N CYS A 656 -2.35 -26.41 13.93
CA CYS A 656 -2.04 -25.15 14.57
C CYS A 656 -3.31 -24.42 15.05
N THR A 657 -3.11 -23.53 16.02
CA THR A 657 -4.08 -22.48 16.39
C THR A 657 -3.57 -21.11 15.97
N ASN A 658 -4.34 -20.06 16.22
CA ASN A 658 -3.88 -18.69 16.02
C ASN A 658 -2.74 -18.40 17.02
N ASN A 659 -1.53 -18.18 16.51
CA ASN A 659 -0.29 -18.08 17.30
C ASN A 659 -0.11 -19.27 18.26
N THR A 660 0.18 -20.45 17.70
CA THR A 660 0.16 -21.75 18.41
C THR A 660 1.10 -21.73 19.62
N ASP A 661 0.55 -22.04 20.79
CA ASP A 661 1.31 -22.16 22.05
C ASP A 661 1.99 -23.53 22.16
N LEU A 662 3.32 -23.52 22.29
CA LEU A 662 4.16 -24.72 22.38
C LEU A 662 4.77 -24.90 23.78
N THR A 663 4.23 -24.26 24.81
CA THR A 663 4.74 -24.36 26.19
C THR A 663 4.84 -25.80 26.68
N SER A 664 3.87 -26.66 26.35
CA SER A 664 3.88 -28.08 26.73
C SER A 664 4.98 -28.88 26.02
N ALA A 665 5.21 -28.61 24.74
CA ALA A 665 6.25 -29.25 23.93
C ALA A 665 7.67 -28.85 24.37
N LEU A 666 7.84 -27.62 24.87
CA LEU A 666 9.07 -27.17 25.50
C LEU A 666 9.30 -27.89 26.84
N ALA A 667 8.26 -28.00 27.68
CA ALA A 667 8.35 -28.66 28.99
C ALA A 667 8.66 -30.17 28.88
N SER A 668 8.21 -30.84 27.82
CA SER A 668 8.51 -32.26 27.57
C SER A 668 9.89 -32.50 26.93
N GLY A 669 10.62 -31.45 26.55
CA GLY A 669 11.88 -31.55 25.81
C GLY A 669 11.72 -31.98 24.35
N SER A 670 10.49 -31.98 23.84
CA SER A 670 10.18 -32.32 22.45
C SER A 670 10.75 -31.29 21.46
N ILE A 671 10.94 -30.06 21.91
CA ILE A 671 11.62 -28.97 21.19
C ILE A 671 12.92 -28.66 21.92
N ASN A 672 14.04 -28.67 21.20
CA ASN A 672 15.37 -28.35 21.74
C ASN A 672 16.32 -27.97 20.59
N SER A 673 17.60 -27.72 20.87
CA SER A 673 18.58 -27.31 19.85
C SER A 673 19.01 -28.38 18.84
N ILE A 674 18.35 -29.53 18.86
CA ILE A 674 18.52 -30.65 17.93
C ILE A 674 17.18 -30.97 17.25
N ASN A 675 16.09 -30.85 18.01
CA ASN A 675 14.73 -31.09 17.54
C ASN A 675 14.05 -29.77 17.20
N ASP A 676 14.19 -29.37 15.94
CA ASP A 676 13.55 -28.20 15.35
C ASP A 676 12.04 -28.39 15.15
N ILE A 677 11.34 -27.28 14.92
CA ILE A 677 9.90 -27.28 14.65
C ILE A 677 9.68 -27.23 13.15
N ASN A 678 8.93 -28.19 12.61
CA ASN A 678 8.48 -28.14 11.22
C ASN A 678 7.06 -27.60 11.14
N VAL A 679 6.78 -26.71 10.20
CA VAL A 679 5.45 -26.14 9.97
C VAL A 679 5.09 -26.21 8.49
N ARG A 680 3.81 -26.43 8.18
CA ARG A 680 3.28 -26.37 6.81
C ARG A 680 1.80 -26.01 6.80
N VAL A 681 1.28 -25.71 5.62
CA VAL A 681 -0.18 -25.66 5.41
C VAL A 681 -0.73 -27.07 5.32
N LYS A 682 -1.82 -27.30 6.07
CA LYS A 682 -2.53 -28.56 6.12
C LYS A 682 -3.08 -28.93 4.74
N GLU A 683 -2.98 -30.20 4.37
CA GLU A 683 -3.59 -30.73 3.17
C GLU A 683 -5.12 -30.53 3.18
N ASN A 684 -5.69 -30.07 2.07
CA ASN A 684 -7.14 -29.96 1.89
C ASN A 684 -7.51 -30.29 0.45
N LEU A 685 -7.93 -31.54 0.22
CA LEU A 685 -8.17 -32.06 -1.12
C LEU A 685 -9.15 -31.19 -1.92
N PRO A 686 -8.83 -30.83 -3.18
CA PRO A 686 -7.77 -31.41 -4.02
C PRO A 686 -6.37 -30.79 -3.83
N SER A 687 -6.18 -29.84 -2.91
CA SER A 687 -4.89 -29.16 -2.70
C SER A 687 -3.94 -30.02 -1.85
N PRO A 688 -2.75 -30.36 -2.35
CA PRO A 688 -1.74 -31.09 -1.58
C PRO A 688 -1.23 -30.24 -0.40
N ALA A 689 -0.60 -30.90 0.58
CA ALA A 689 0.04 -30.20 1.69
C ALA A 689 1.08 -29.17 1.18
N GLY A 690 1.21 -28.06 1.92
CA GLY A 690 2.22 -27.04 1.63
C GLY A 690 3.65 -27.55 1.84
N ALA A 691 4.63 -26.77 1.37
CA ALA A 691 6.03 -27.03 1.64
C ALA A 691 6.32 -26.98 3.15
N ILE A 692 7.22 -27.86 3.62
CA ILE A 692 7.66 -27.88 5.02
C ILE A 692 8.69 -26.78 5.23
N LYS A 693 8.43 -25.94 6.23
CA LYS A 693 9.40 -24.97 6.75
C LYS A 693 9.92 -25.46 8.10
N THR A 694 11.23 -25.51 8.24
CA THR A 694 11.90 -25.83 9.50
C THR A 694 12.27 -24.53 10.21
N ILE A 695 11.86 -24.41 11.47
CA ILE A 695 12.23 -23.33 12.37
C ILE A 695 13.34 -23.87 13.27
N ASP A 696 14.56 -23.44 12.96
CA ASP A 696 15.79 -23.87 13.63
C ASP A 696 15.88 -23.28 15.04
N ILE A 697 15.86 -24.14 16.05
CA ILE A 697 15.94 -23.74 17.45
C ILE A 697 17.40 -23.72 17.87
N LEU A 698 17.88 -22.57 18.30
CA LEU A 698 19.28 -22.40 18.64
C LEU A 698 19.53 -22.75 20.10
N SER A 699 20.68 -23.40 20.36
CA SER A 699 21.16 -23.66 21.71
C SER A 699 21.33 -22.36 22.49
N GLY A 700 20.95 -22.38 23.76
CA GLY A 700 21.17 -21.24 24.65
C GLY A 700 22.65 -20.88 24.79
N PRO A 701 22.97 -19.61 25.04
CA PRO A 701 24.34 -19.16 25.27
C PRO A 701 24.91 -19.73 26.58
N VAL A 702 26.23 -19.67 26.72
CA VAL A 702 26.93 -20.04 27.96
C VAL A 702 26.46 -19.20 29.15
N ALA A 703 26.60 -19.76 30.35
CA ALA A 703 26.15 -19.09 31.57
C ALA A 703 26.86 -17.74 31.75
N PRO A 704 26.12 -16.67 32.13
CA PRO A 704 26.73 -15.38 32.43
C PRO A 704 27.61 -15.51 33.69
N THR A 705 28.54 -14.58 33.88
CA THR A 705 29.47 -14.61 35.02
C THR A 705 29.24 -13.41 35.94
N TYR A 706 28.58 -13.67 37.07
CA TYR A 706 28.37 -12.74 38.16
C TYR A 706 29.24 -13.11 39.37
N GLY A 707 29.85 -12.11 40.01
CA GLY A 707 30.60 -12.26 41.27
C GLY A 707 29.97 -11.46 42.41
N ILE A 708 30.41 -11.70 43.65
CA ILE A 708 29.87 -11.05 44.85
C ILE A 708 30.76 -9.88 45.28
N ASN A 709 30.15 -8.72 45.52
CA ASN A 709 30.77 -7.63 46.25
C ASN A 709 30.38 -7.73 47.73
N TYR A 710 31.23 -8.40 48.52
CA TYR A 710 30.95 -8.70 49.92
C TYR A 710 30.88 -7.47 50.83
N ALA A 711 31.45 -6.33 50.43
CA ALA A 711 31.42 -5.09 51.21
C ALA A 711 30.07 -4.38 51.12
N TYR A 712 29.41 -4.49 49.96
CA TYR A 712 28.13 -3.81 49.67
C TYR A 712 26.94 -4.77 49.55
N GLU A 713 27.20 -6.08 49.62
CA GLU A 713 26.19 -7.15 49.53
C GLU A 713 25.40 -7.08 48.23
N LYS A 714 26.12 -6.88 47.12
CA LYS A 714 25.54 -6.85 45.77
C LYS A 714 26.36 -7.68 44.80
N THR A 715 25.82 -7.94 43.63
CA THR A 715 26.64 -8.42 42.50
C THR A 715 27.73 -7.40 42.15
N THR A 716 28.87 -7.87 41.68
CA THR A 716 29.98 -7.01 41.20
C THR A 716 29.68 -6.41 39.84
N GLN A 717 29.01 -7.17 38.97
CA GLN A 717 28.54 -6.72 37.66
C GLN A 717 27.07 -6.29 37.75
N VAL A 718 26.69 -5.31 36.94
CA VAL A 718 25.28 -5.01 36.68
C VAL A 718 24.65 -6.17 35.94
N VAL A 719 23.46 -6.60 36.37
CA VAL A 719 22.72 -7.65 35.68
C VAL A 719 22.10 -7.04 34.43
N ALA A 720 22.61 -7.45 33.27
CA ALA A 720 22.20 -6.90 31.99
C ALA A 720 20.73 -7.20 31.70
N THR A 721 20.09 -6.38 30.88
CA THR A 721 18.69 -6.60 30.45
C THR A 721 18.51 -7.83 29.56
N THR A 722 19.61 -8.42 29.09
CA THR A 722 19.68 -9.69 28.38
C THR A 722 19.67 -10.89 29.32
N ASP A 723 19.88 -10.70 30.62
CA ASP A 723 20.02 -11.76 31.59
C ASP A 723 18.83 -11.75 32.53
N GLU A 724 18.56 -12.90 33.14
CA GLU A 724 17.54 -13.07 34.17
C GLU A 724 18.10 -13.89 35.33
N TYR A 725 17.51 -13.69 36.50
CA TYR A 725 17.96 -14.35 37.71
C TYR A 725 16.81 -14.83 38.59
N SER A 726 17.03 -15.89 39.36
CA SER A 726 16.04 -16.46 40.27
C SER A 726 16.72 -16.94 41.55
N GLU A 727 15.96 -17.06 42.63
CA GLU A 727 16.38 -17.77 43.85
C GLU A 727 16.19 -19.29 43.73
N PHE A 728 15.55 -19.75 42.64
CA PHE A 728 15.30 -21.16 42.37
C PHE A 728 16.20 -21.66 41.25
N ILE A 729 16.85 -22.80 41.46
CA ILE A 729 17.74 -23.43 40.47
C ILE A 729 17.02 -23.82 39.17
N THR A 730 15.71 -24.05 39.25
CA THR A 730 14.83 -24.32 38.11
C THR A 730 14.59 -23.07 37.25
N MET A 731 15.04 -21.90 37.69
CA MET A 731 14.74 -20.61 37.08
C MET A 731 13.22 -20.39 36.92
N SER A 732 12.46 -20.84 37.92
CA SER A 732 11.03 -20.52 38.04
C SER A 732 10.87 -19.07 38.49
N SER A 733 9.93 -18.36 37.86
CA SER A 733 9.67 -16.93 38.10
C SER A 733 10.94 -16.08 38.06
N PRO A 734 11.73 -16.14 36.97
CA PRO A 734 12.96 -15.40 36.88
C PRO A 734 12.67 -13.90 36.77
N ILE A 735 13.48 -13.10 37.45
CA ILE A 735 13.45 -11.64 37.41
C ILE A 735 14.40 -11.20 36.30
N SER A 736 13.89 -10.43 35.35
CA SER A 736 14.73 -9.84 34.29
C SER A 736 15.69 -8.80 34.88
N GLY A 737 16.93 -8.81 34.40
CA GLY A 737 17.88 -7.75 34.69
C GLY A 737 17.38 -6.40 34.17
N VAL A 738 17.70 -5.35 34.92
CA VAL A 738 17.32 -3.96 34.58
C VAL A 738 18.55 -3.08 34.29
N GLY A 739 19.73 -3.68 34.12
CA GLY A 739 20.99 -2.95 33.98
C GLY A 739 21.54 -2.40 35.30
N ALA A 740 21.18 -3.02 36.43
CA ALA A 740 21.62 -2.62 37.76
C ALA A 740 22.23 -3.80 38.52
N VAL A 741 23.04 -3.51 39.54
CA VAL A 741 23.55 -4.53 40.48
C VAL A 741 22.41 -5.05 41.35
N VAL A 742 22.40 -6.36 41.63
CA VAL A 742 21.36 -7.01 42.44
C VAL A 742 21.83 -7.15 43.87
N ASN A 743 20.98 -6.79 44.84
CA ASN A 743 21.26 -7.01 46.26
C ASN A 743 21.25 -8.50 46.57
N LEU A 744 22.19 -8.95 47.40
CA LEU A 744 22.38 -10.33 47.79
C LEU A 744 21.88 -10.52 49.21
N THR A 745 21.02 -11.51 49.41
CA THR A 745 20.63 -11.97 50.74
C THR A 745 21.61 -13.06 51.17
N PRO A 746 22.37 -12.89 52.27
CA PRO A 746 23.24 -13.94 52.79
C PRO A 746 22.50 -15.28 52.94
N GLU A 747 23.16 -16.38 52.63
CA GLU A 747 22.61 -17.75 52.63
C GLU A 747 21.64 -18.10 51.48
N THR A 748 21.16 -17.11 50.73
CA THR A 748 20.29 -17.34 49.57
C THR A 748 21.11 -17.30 48.28
N ASN A 749 21.31 -18.46 47.66
CA ASN A 749 21.96 -18.54 46.35
C ASN A 749 21.10 -17.87 45.28
N LEU A 750 21.75 -17.24 44.31
CA LEU A 750 21.10 -16.75 43.10
C LEU A 750 21.55 -17.54 41.90
N TYR A 751 20.64 -17.75 40.96
CA TYR A 751 20.87 -18.46 39.72
C TYR A 751 20.69 -17.47 38.57
N PHE A 752 21.67 -17.36 37.68
CA PHE A 752 21.67 -16.41 36.57
C PHE A 752 21.74 -17.15 35.24
N ARG A 753 20.99 -16.71 34.24
CA ARG A 753 21.16 -17.16 32.85
C ARG A 753 20.90 -16.02 31.89
N VAL A 754 21.40 -16.14 30.67
CA VAL A 754 20.96 -15.25 29.59
C VAL A 754 19.53 -15.65 29.22
N LYS A 755 18.62 -14.68 29.12
CA LYS A 755 17.22 -14.94 28.77
C LYS A 755 17.12 -15.50 27.35
N ALA A 756 16.08 -16.28 27.10
CA ALA A 756 15.78 -16.74 25.75
C ALA A 756 15.44 -15.55 24.85
N THR A 757 15.85 -15.59 23.58
CA THR A 757 15.59 -14.49 22.63
C THR A 757 15.39 -15.04 21.22
N GLY A 758 14.31 -14.62 20.56
CA GLY A 758 13.97 -15.09 19.21
C GLY A 758 13.87 -16.61 19.17
N LEU A 759 14.79 -17.25 18.43
CA LEU A 759 14.90 -18.72 18.29
C LEU A 759 15.89 -19.36 19.29
N THR A 760 16.56 -18.57 20.11
CA THR A 760 17.60 -19.04 21.04
C THR A 760 16.98 -19.41 22.37
N LEU A 761 17.19 -20.66 22.80
CA LEU A 761 16.78 -21.17 24.11
C LEU A 761 17.42 -20.37 25.26
N PRO A 762 16.88 -20.45 26.48
CA PRO A 762 17.53 -19.85 27.66
C PRO A 762 18.95 -20.39 27.82
N GLY A 763 19.87 -19.53 28.22
CA GLY A 763 21.28 -19.90 28.43
C GLY A 763 21.48 -20.87 29.60
N GLU A 764 22.70 -21.39 29.70
CA GLU A 764 23.10 -22.17 30.87
C GLU A 764 23.00 -21.34 32.15
N VAL A 765 22.74 -22.03 33.28
CA VAL A 765 22.56 -21.38 34.58
C VAL A 765 23.89 -21.30 35.32
N GLN A 766 24.30 -20.09 35.68
CA GLN A 766 25.32 -19.86 36.69
C GLN A 766 24.70 -19.93 38.08
N THR A 767 25.29 -20.71 38.98
CA THR A 767 24.98 -20.66 40.42
C THR A 767 25.92 -19.70 41.12
N LEU A 768 25.39 -18.61 41.67
CA LEU A 768 26.10 -17.70 42.55
C LEU A 768 25.88 -18.11 44.01
N THR A 769 26.87 -18.77 44.60
CA THR A 769 26.79 -19.23 45.99
C THR A 769 27.03 -18.09 46.96
N VAL A 770 26.01 -17.74 47.74
CA VAL A 770 26.05 -16.63 48.69
C VAL A 770 26.33 -17.17 50.09
N VAL A 771 27.57 -16.99 50.57
CA VAL A 771 28.05 -17.56 51.85
C VAL A 771 27.39 -16.92 53.08
N ASN A 772 27.37 -17.62 54.21
CA ASN A 772 26.86 -17.08 55.47
C ASN A 772 27.71 -15.91 55.97
N ARG A 773 27.08 -15.05 56.78
CA ARG A 773 27.81 -14.03 57.52
C ARG A 773 28.71 -14.66 58.58
N PRO A 774 29.88 -14.06 58.87
CA PRO A 774 30.59 -14.34 60.10
C PRO A 774 29.71 -14.04 61.33
N ALA A 775 29.97 -14.74 62.44
CA ALA A 775 29.26 -14.50 63.69
C ALA A 775 29.40 -13.03 64.15
N THR A 776 28.32 -12.50 64.74
CA THR A 776 28.33 -11.17 65.36
C THR A 776 29.45 -11.08 66.41
N PRO A 777 30.27 -10.02 66.43
CA PRO A 777 31.33 -9.88 67.42
C PRO A 777 30.77 -9.66 68.83
N THR A 778 31.63 -9.84 69.83
CA THR A 778 31.32 -9.70 71.27
C THR A 778 32.25 -8.68 71.94
N ALA A 779 32.34 -7.48 71.38
CA ALA A 779 33.00 -6.33 71.98
C ALA A 779 32.24 -5.81 73.21
N THR A 780 32.97 -5.24 74.16
CA THR A 780 32.43 -4.73 75.44
C THR A 780 33.00 -3.36 75.76
N TYR A 781 32.30 -2.56 76.57
CA TYR A 781 32.78 -1.24 76.97
C TYR A 781 32.74 -1.02 78.49
N THR A 782 33.54 -0.06 78.95
CA THR A 782 33.42 0.56 80.28
C THR A 782 33.37 2.08 80.16
N LEU A 783 32.58 2.73 81.02
CA LEU A 783 32.45 4.19 81.07
C LEU A 783 33.15 4.73 82.33
N GLU A 784 33.98 5.75 82.16
CA GLU A 784 34.59 6.45 83.28
C GLU A 784 33.63 7.52 83.82
N VAL A 785 33.25 7.38 85.09
CA VAL A 785 32.22 8.20 85.73
C VAL A 785 32.72 9.63 85.86
N GLY A 786 31.98 10.59 85.29
CA GLY A 786 32.22 12.03 85.44
C GLY A 786 33.18 12.68 84.44
N THR A 787 33.82 11.90 83.55
CA THR A 787 34.74 12.42 82.53
C THR A 787 34.23 12.27 81.10
N GLY A 788 33.16 11.49 80.88
CA GLY A 788 32.64 11.24 79.55
C GLY A 788 33.60 10.44 78.67
N ILE A 789 34.45 9.58 79.24
CA ILE A 789 35.38 8.72 78.46
C ILE A 789 34.83 7.28 78.44
N CYS A 790 34.77 6.69 77.23
CA CYS A 790 34.39 5.30 76.99
C CYS A 790 35.60 4.47 76.54
N TYR A 791 35.84 3.33 77.19
CA TYR A 791 36.87 2.37 76.83
C TYR A 791 36.24 1.16 76.15
N LEU A 792 36.49 0.99 74.85
CA LEU A 792 36.02 -0.14 74.06
C LEU A 792 37.08 -1.25 74.03
N THR A 793 36.68 -2.46 74.36
CA THR A 793 37.53 -3.66 74.50
C THR A 793 37.01 -4.82 73.65
N ASN A 794 37.84 -5.83 73.41
CA ASN A 794 37.54 -7.00 72.55
C ASN A 794 37.28 -6.68 71.07
N VAL A 795 37.85 -5.59 70.54
CA VAL A 795 37.82 -5.26 69.11
C VAL A 795 39.15 -5.66 68.45
N THR A 796 39.14 -6.75 67.68
CA THR A 796 40.33 -7.28 67.01
C THR A 796 40.61 -6.58 65.67
N THR A 797 41.76 -6.86 65.04
CA THR A 797 42.11 -6.32 63.71
C THR A 797 41.24 -6.83 62.55
N ALA A 798 40.48 -7.91 62.78
CA ALA A 798 39.46 -8.40 61.86
C ALA A 798 38.12 -7.67 62.03
N MET A 799 38.00 -6.80 63.04
CA MET A 799 36.79 -6.03 63.34
C MET A 799 37.00 -4.55 62.99
N GLU A 800 35.89 -3.86 62.83
CA GLU A 800 35.82 -2.42 62.68
C GLU A 800 34.71 -1.85 63.55
N TYR A 801 34.86 -0.60 63.97
CA TYR A 801 33.92 0.07 64.86
C TYR A 801 33.57 1.47 64.35
N SER A 802 32.37 1.94 64.69
CA SER A 802 31.85 3.24 64.28
C SER A 802 31.13 3.91 65.45
N THR A 803 31.28 5.24 65.53
CA THR A 803 30.73 6.09 66.59
C THR A 803 29.68 7.04 66.01
N ASN A 804 28.45 7.01 66.53
CA ASN A 804 27.31 7.90 66.20
C ASN A 804 26.81 7.97 64.75
N VAL A 805 27.62 7.67 63.74
CA VAL A 805 27.25 7.78 62.32
C VAL A 805 27.87 6.61 61.54
N VAL A 806 27.03 5.75 60.94
CA VAL A 806 27.47 4.57 60.15
C VAL A 806 27.88 4.97 58.73
N THR A 807 28.70 6.01 58.59
CA THR A 807 29.28 6.42 57.30
C THR A 807 30.78 6.22 57.24
N ALA A 808 31.45 6.06 58.39
CA ALA A 808 32.87 5.76 58.48
C ALA A 808 33.14 4.68 59.56
N TRP A 809 33.87 3.65 59.16
CA TRP A 809 34.33 2.56 60.03
C TRP A 809 35.81 2.74 60.33
N ASN A 810 36.18 2.58 61.60
CA ASN A 810 37.56 2.63 62.07
C ASN A 810 38.04 1.19 62.31
N GLU A 811 39.29 0.89 61.92
CA GLU A 811 39.84 -0.45 62.13
C GLU A 811 40.10 -0.74 63.61
N GLY A 812 39.76 -1.95 64.04
CA GLY A 812 40.16 -2.45 65.35
C GLY A 812 41.68 -2.60 65.44
N THR A 813 42.25 -2.24 66.59
CA THR A 813 43.71 -2.28 66.79
C THR A 813 44.17 -3.56 67.51
N GLY A 814 43.24 -4.38 68.03
CA GLY A 814 43.56 -5.52 68.89
C GLY A 814 43.97 -5.14 70.32
N THR A 815 43.81 -3.87 70.69
CA THR A 815 44.07 -3.32 72.04
C THR A 815 42.87 -2.47 72.49
N THR A 816 42.85 -1.99 73.75
CA THR A 816 41.77 -1.12 74.25
C THR A 816 41.73 0.19 73.47
N ILE A 817 40.54 0.56 72.98
CA ILE A 817 40.29 1.77 72.19
C ILE A 817 39.60 2.81 73.09
N VAL A 818 40.09 4.05 73.09
CA VAL A 818 39.58 5.16 73.92
C VAL A 818 38.74 6.10 73.07
N ILE A 819 37.51 6.41 73.50
CA ILE A 819 36.54 7.23 72.76
C ILE A 819 35.87 8.25 73.70
N LEU A 820 35.69 9.49 73.24
CA LEU A 820 34.95 10.52 73.96
C LEU A 820 33.43 10.29 73.83
N ALA A 821 32.74 10.18 74.95
CA ALA A 821 31.36 9.71 75.10
C ALA A 821 30.30 10.80 75.22
N GLU A 822 30.67 12.08 75.24
CA GLU A 822 29.79 13.22 75.54
C GLU A 822 28.59 13.37 74.58
N SER A 823 28.54 12.62 73.49
CA SER A 823 27.40 12.52 72.57
C SER A 823 27.16 11.11 72.02
N LEU A 824 27.80 10.07 72.58
CA LEU A 824 27.71 8.70 72.04
C LEU A 824 26.43 7.99 72.51
N SER A 825 25.50 7.70 71.60
CA SER A 825 24.31 6.88 71.91
C SER A 825 24.60 5.38 71.74
N TYR A 826 25.46 5.03 70.79
CA TYR A 826 25.87 3.66 70.54
C TYR A 826 27.27 3.61 69.91
N ILE A 827 27.96 2.50 70.15
CA ILE A 827 29.14 2.07 69.41
C ILE A 827 28.73 0.84 68.61
N LYS A 828 28.91 0.89 67.29
CA LYS A 828 28.66 -0.26 66.42
C LYS A 828 29.97 -0.97 66.15
N VAL A 829 30.01 -2.29 66.31
CA VAL A 829 31.17 -3.13 66.01
C VAL A 829 30.74 -4.26 65.07
N ARG A 830 31.53 -4.55 64.05
CA ARG A 830 31.32 -5.71 63.18
C ARG A 830 32.64 -6.33 62.78
N VAL A 831 32.63 -7.60 62.36
CA VAL A 831 33.74 -8.18 61.59
C VAL A 831 33.70 -7.55 60.20
N LYS A 832 34.84 -7.02 59.74
CA LYS A 832 34.92 -6.32 58.45
C LYS A 832 34.78 -7.31 57.29
N ALA A 833 34.14 -6.88 56.21
CA ALA A 833 34.07 -7.69 54.99
C ALA A 833 35.47 -7.92 54.41
N THR A 834 35.68 -9.06 53.76
CA THR A 834 36.89 -9.33 52.97
C THR A 834 36.51 -9.65 51.53
N GLY A 835 37.50 -9.91 50.67
CA GLY A 835 37.23 -10.31 49.28
C GLY A 835 36.43 -11.60 49.11
N THR A 836 36.20 -12.38 50.18
CA THR A 836 35.49 -13.67 50.13
C THR A 836 34.45 -13.87 51.25
N ILE A 837 34.25 -12.92 52.16
CA ILE A 837 33.27 -13.04 53.27
C ILE A 837 32.53 -11.72 53.48
N PHE A 838 31.23 -11.79 53.75
CA PHE A 838 30.41 -10.64 54.14
C PHE A 838 30.89 -10.04 55.45
N ALA A 839 30.57 -8.77 55.68
CA ALA A 839 30.64 -8.23 57.04
C ALA A 839 29.68 -9.01 57.94
N SER A 840 30.04 -9.20 59.21
CA SER A 840 29.11 -9.80 60.17
C SER A 840 27.91 -8.88 60.39
N ASN A 841 26.87 -9.41 61.01
CA ASN A 841 25.88 -8.54 61.66
C ASN A 841 26.60 -7.59 62.62
N ILE A 842 26.07 -6.37 62.72
CA ILE A 842 26.60 -5.34 63.61
C ILE A 842 26.20 -5.70 65.03
N GLN A 843 27.17 -5.79 65.92
CA GLN A 843 26.94 -5.67 67.35
C GLN A 843 26.76 -4.17 67.67
N GLU A 844 25.55 -3.78 68.01
CA GLU A 844 25.29 -2.44 68.53
C GLU A 844 25.47 -2.46 70.05
N ILE A 845 26.42 -1.68 70.54
CA ILE A 845 26.71 -1.51 71.95
C ILE A 845 26.15 -0.16 72.35
N THR A 846 24.96 -0.15 72.95
CA THR A 846 24.35 1.07 73.46
C THR A 846 25.19 1.62 74.60
N ILE A 847 25.65 2.86 74.43
CA ILE A 847 26.34 3.59 75.49
C ILE A 847 25.26 4.34 76.25
N LEU A 848 25.07 3.97 77.52
CA LEU A 848 24.05 4.57 78.36
C LEU A 848 24.49 5.98 78.79
N ALA A 849 24.28 6.97 77.93
CA ALA A 849 23.87 8.31 78.39
C ALA A 849 22.36 8.25 78.73
N ALA A 850 21.89 9.10 79.66
CA ALA A 850 20.53 9.06 80.19
C ALA A 850 19.45 8.93 79.07
N PRO A 851 18.44 8.07 79.26
CA PRO A 851 17.60 7.58 78.17
C PRO A 851 16.62 8.66 77.66
N VAL A 852 16.44 8.73 76.34
CA VAL A 852 15.16 9.12 75.73
C VAL A 852 14.67 7.93 74.91
N VAL A 853 13.67 7.25 75.44
CA VAL A 853 12.95 6.14 74.84
C VAL A 853 11.80 6.75 74.03
N PHE A 854 11.73 6.49 72.72
CA PHE A 854 10.45 6.59 72.02
C PHE A 854 9.70 5.28 72.25
N ASN A 855 8.79 5.31 73.23
CA ASN A 855 7.79 4.28 73.47
C ASN A 855 6.60 4.58 72.54
N GLY A 856 6.22 3.67 71.63
CA GLY A 856 5.04 3.85 70.81
C GLY A 856 4.56 2.60 70.08
N VAL A 857 3.38 2.09 70.45
CA VAL A 857 2.70 0.95 69.81
C VAL A 857 1.88 1.47 68.61
N HIS A 858 2.51 2.06 67.59
CA HIS A 858 1.80 2.62 66.44
C HIS A 858 2.38 2.20 65.09
N ASN A 859 1.52 2.06 64.08
CA ASN A 859 1.94 1.74 62.72
C ASN A 859 2.69 2.90 62.06
N GLU A 860 3.82 2.57 61.44
CA GLU A 860 4.59 3.55 60.69
C GLU A 860 3.88 3.97 59.38
N PRO A 861 4.09 5.22 58.92
CA PRO A 861 3.57 5.68 57.64
C PRO A 861 4.09 4.86 56.46
N LYS A 862 3.19 4.27 55.67
CA LYS A 862 3.56 3.50 54.47
C LYS A 862 3.66 4.39 53.25
N LEU A 863 4.87 4.78 52.87
CA LEU A 863 5.10 5.63 51.70
C LEU A 863 4.85 4.87 50.40
N LEU A 864 4.00 5.42 49.55
CA LEU A 864 3.77 4.94 48.19
C LEU A 864 4.83 5.49 47.24
N ALA A 865 5.01 4.85 46.08
CA ALA A 865 5.93 5.33 45.05
C ALA A 865 5.63 6.80 44.76
N GLY A 866 6.66 7.67 44.76
CA GLY A 866 6.58 9.11 44.47
C GLY A 866 6.00 10.02 45.56
N MET A 867 5.59 9.47 46.72
CA MET A 867 5.34 10.27 47.92
C MET A 867 6.65 10.73 48.58
N THR A 868 6.75 12.02 48.86
CA THR A 868 7.92 12.60 49.55
C THR A 868 7.52 13.15 50.92
N PRO A 869 8.05 12.60 52.03
CA PRO A 869 7.89 13.17 53.36
C PRO A 869 8.26 14.64 53.45
N VAL A 870 7.51 15.42 54.22
CA VAL A 870 7.76 16.85 54.43
C VAL A 870 7.89 17.21 55.90
N THR A 871 8.69 18.23 56.18
CA THR A 871 8.85 18.89 57.48
C THR A 871 8.38 20.33 57.37
N PHE A 872 7.80 20.87 58.44
CA PHE A 872 7.35 22.27 58.45
C PHE A 872 8.48 23.20 58.87
N GLY A 873 8.73 24.23 58.07
CA GLY A 873 9.64 25.33 58.39
C GLY A 873 8.95 26.44 59.17
N ILE A 874 9.28 27.71 58.87
CA ILE A 874 8.62 28.87 59.50
C ILE A 874 7.33 29.26 58.76
N GLU A 875 7.30 29.09 57.43
CA GLU A 875 6.21 29.61 56.58
C GLU A 875 5.57 28.55 55.66
N ASP A 876 6.22 27.41 55.41
CA ASP A 876 5.72 26.35 54.53
C ASP A 876 6.40 25.00 54.82
N PHE A 877 5.84 23.93 54.27
CA PHE A 877 6.40 22.60 54.22
C PHE A 877 7.51 22.46 53.18
N ALA A 878 8.66 21.95 53.60
CA ALA A 878 9.77 21.56 52.74
C ALA A 878 9.91 20.03 52.71
N ASN A 879 10.48 19.49 51.62
CA ASN A 879 10.82 18.07 51.57
C ASN A 879 11.80 17.73 52.68
N ALA A 880 11.48 16.70 53.48
CA ALA A 880 12.35 16.22 54.54
C ALA A 880 13.68 15.77 53.94
N THR A 881 14.79 16.12 54.58
CA THR A 881 16.13 15.71 54.17
C THR A 881 16.30 14.20 54.24
N ILE A 882 17.35 13.66 53.60
CA ILE A 882 17.67 12.23 53.68
C ILE A 882 17.87 11.80 55.15
N GLN A 883 18.49 12.66 55.97
CA GLN A 883 18.71 12.40 57.38
C GLN A 883 17.40 12.41 58.18
N GLU A 884 16.54 13.41 57.98
CA GLU A 884 15.25 13.46 58.68
C GLU A 884 14.34 12.27 58.33
N ARG A 885 14.38 11.79 57.07
CA ARG A 885 13.67 10.57 56.67
C ARG A 885 14.27 9.32 57.30
N ALA A 886 15.60 9.22 57.37
CA ALA A 886 16.30 8.08 57.98
C ALA A 886 16.07 8.02 59.49
N ASP A 887 16.12 9.17 60.17
CA ASP A 887 15.91 9.31 61.61
C ASP A 887 14.42 9.34 61.99
N LYS A 888 13.53 9.32 60.99
CA LYS A 888 12.06 9.39 61.14
C LYS A 888 11.59 10.61 61.93
N THR A 889 12.35 11.70 61.92
CA THR A 889 12.05 12.93 62.69
C THR A 889 10.97 13.81 62.06
N TRP A 890 10.52 13.44 60.86
CA TRP A 890 9.45 14.11 60.12
C TRP A 890 8.05 13.76 60.62
N TYR A 891 7.92 12.78 61.53
CA TYR A 891 6.70 12.52 62.28
C TYR A 891 6.99 12.09 63.72
N SER A 892 5.99 12.22 64.58
CA SER A 892 6.01 11.86 65.99
C SER A 892 4.56 11.68 66.43
N TYR A 893 4.19 10.43 66.71
CA TYR A 893 2.88 10.09 67.29
C TYR A 893 3.08 9.93 68.79
N SER A 894 2.47 10.84 69.57
CA SER A 894 2.51 10.72 71.02
C SER A 894 1.66 9.53 71.47
N THR A 895 2.19 8.70 72.38
CA THR A 895 1.38 7.72 73.11
C THR A 895 0.55 8.36 74.21
N ASP A 896 0.95 9.55 74.66
CA ASP A 896 0.15 10.36 75.56
C ASP A 896 -0.84 11.17 74.72
N LEU A 897 -2.10 10.79 74.81
CA LEU A 897 -3.18 11.39 74.02
C LEU A 897 -3.89 12.50 74.80
N ASP A 898 -3.65 12.60 76.11
CA ASP A 898 -4.27 13.58 77.00
C ASP A 898 -3.33 14.77 77.24
N GLN A 899 -2.81 15.33 76.15
CA GLN A 899 -1.80 16.39 76.18
C GLN A 899 -2.44 17.77 76.26
N THR A 900 -1.81 18.70 76.96
CA THR A 900 -2.18 20.12 76.91
C THR A 900 -1.86 20.74 75.54
N GLU A 901 -2.51 21.86 75.20
CA GLU A 901 -2.27 22.57 73.92
C GLU A 901 -0.79 22.89 73.65
N SER A 902 -0.05 23.27 74.69
CA SER A 902 1.39 23.57 74.59
C SER A 902 2.26 22.33 74.38
N GLU A 903 1.89 21.19 74.98
CA GLU A 903 2.59 19.91 74.79
C GLU A 903 2.36 19.38 73.38
N ARG A 904 1.12 19.44 72.89
CA ARG A 904 0.77 19.01 71.53
C ARG A 904 1.56 19.77 70.46
N LEU A 905 1.68 21.09 70.60
CA LEU A 905 2.43 21.94 69.67
C LEU A 905 3.91 21.50 69.52
N ILE A 906 4.48 20.91 70.57
CA ILE A 906 5.88 20.48 70.63
C ILE A 906 6.04 19.02 70.21
N ASN A 907 5.14 18.15 70.66
CA ASN A 907 5.30 16.70 70.60
C ASN A 907 4.68 16.07 69.35
N GLU A 908 3.66 16.70 68.77
CA GLU A 908 2.89 16.12 67.66
C GLU A 908 3.38 16.61 66.31
N LYS A 909 3.90 15.67 65.54
CA LYS A 909 4.27 15.86 64.14
C LYS A 909 3.59 14.78 63.33
N TRP A 910 2.48 15.08 62.67
CA TRP A 910 1.86 14.05 61.82
C TRP A 910 2.69 13.84 60.57
N ALA A 911 2.74 12.61 60.11
CA ALA A 911 3.43 12.25 58.89
C ALA A 911 2.72 12.86 57.68
N ASN A 912 3.22 14.01 57.25
CA ASN A 912 2.76 14.72 56.05
C ASN A 912 3.68 14.38 54.87
N VAL A 913 3.11 14.25 53.66
CA VAL A 913 3.83 14.00 52.41
C VAL A 913 3.36 14.94 51.30
N LYS A 914 4.24 15.20 50.33
CA LYS A 914 3.94 15.86 49.05
C LYS A 914 4.05 14.86 47.90
N LEU A 915 3.09 14.92 46.99
CA LEU A 915 3.08 14.26 45.68
C LEU A 915 3.93 15.05 44.67
N VAL A 916 4.18 14.47 43.49
CA VAL A 916 5.02 15.11 42.44
C VAL A 916 4.44 16.46 41.99
N ASP A 917 3.13 16.61 41.95
CA ASP A 917 2.46 17.86 41.60
C ASP A 917 2.40 18.86 42.76
N GLY A 918 2.89 18.49 43.95
CA GLY A 918 2.86 19.27 45.19
C GLY A 918 1.63 19.07 46.06
N SER A 919 0.71 18.16 45.68
CA SER A 919 -0.47 17.83 46.50
C SER A 919 -0.08 17.17 47.83
N MET A 920 -0.78 17.49 48.91
CA MET A 920 -0.41 17.15 50.29
C MET A 920 -1.35 16.13 50.94
N PHE A 921 -0.77 15.09 51.54
CA PHE A 921 -1.49 14.05 52.26
C PHE A 921 -0.87 13.84 53.64
N VAL A 922 -1.66 13.29 54.57
CA VAL A 922 -1.27 13.02 55.95
C VAL A 922 -1.68 11.60 56.35
N TRP A 923 -0.80 10.90 57.06
CA TRP A 923 -1.01 9.50 57.46
C TRP A 923 -1.81 9.38 58.75
N ILE A 924 -2.86 8.56 58.68
CA ILE A 924 -3.68 8.14 59.80
C ILE A 924 -3.33 6.68 60.13
N PRO A 925 -2.63 6.41 61.24
CA PRO A 925 -2.31 5.04 61.64
C PRO A 925 -3.57 4.31 62.12
N ARG A 926 -3.62 2.98 61.93
CA ARG A 926 -4.70 2.13 62.47
C ARG A 926 -4.77 2.24 63.99
N TYR A 927 -5.98 2.35 64.52
CA TYR A 927 -6.24 2.34 65.96
C TYR A 927 -7.60 1.70 66.29
N THR A 928 -7.75 1.32 67.55
CA THR A 928 -9.04 0.95 68.17
C THR A 928 -9.52 2.09 69.07
N TYR A 929 -10.83 2.18 69.29
CA TYR A 929 -11.42 3.29 70.05
C TYR A 929 -12.43 2.82 71.08
N LYS A 930 -12.67 3.66 72.08
CA LYS A 930 -13.71 3.47 73.10
C LYS A 930 -14.35 4.82 73.40
N ILE A 931 -15.66 4.81 73.56
CA ILE A 931 -16.43 5.97 74.00
C ILE A 931 -16.89 5.67 75.42
N THR A 932 -16.44 6.46 76.39
CA THR A 932 -16.59 6.15 77.83
C THR A 932 -17.97 6.49 78.38
N GLU A 933 -18.62 7.52 77.85
CA GLU A 933 -19.94 8.00 78.30
C GLU A 933 -20.75 8.47 77.08
N ASN A 934 -22.08 8.52 77.22
CA ASN A 934 -23.03 8.90 76.17
C ASN A 934 -23.71 10.24 76.54
N GLY A 935 -23.09 11.38 76.22
CA GLY A 935 -23.61 12.73 76.48
C GLY A 935 -22.54 13.84 76.51
N LEU A 936 -22.82 14.95 77.20
CA LEU A 936 -21.90 16.11 77.30
C LEU A 936 -20.54 15.79 77.93
N SER A 937 -20.39 14.64 78.59
CA SER A 937 -19.15 14.15 79.20
C SER A 937 -18.46 13.03 78.42
N SER A 938 -18.95 12.68 77.23
CA SER A 938 -18.36 11.67 76.35
C SER A 938 -16.89 11.96 76.05
N LYS A 939 -15.98 11.02 76.39
CA LYS A 939 -14.57 11.03 75.97
C LYS A 939 -14.33 9.93 74.93
N ILE A 940 -13.53 10.24 73.90
CA ILE A 940 -13.01 9.24 72.97
C ILE A 940 -11.61 8.86 73.42
N GLU A 941 -11.44 7.59 73.78
CA GLU A 941 -10.14 6.99 74.06
C GLU A 941 -9.70 6.20 72.82
N ILE A 942 -8.44 6.30 72.42
CA ILE A 942 -7.89 5.49 71.34
C ILE A 942 -6.66 4.69 71.80
N LYS A 943 -6.42 3.57 71.12
CA LYS A 943 -5.18 2.79 71.23
C LYS A 943 -4.70 2.48 69.84
N TYR A 944 -3.49 2.94 69.51
CA TYR A 944 -2.86 2.60 68.25
C TYR A 944 -2.66 1.08 68.14
N SER A 945 -2.92 0.55 66.96
CA SER A 945 -2.72 -0.87 66.65
C SER A 945 -1.32 -1.08 66.08
N ASN A 946 -0.76 -2.26 66.31
CA ASN A 946 0.49 -2.71 65.70
C ASN A 946 0.19 -3.76 64.62
N GLY A 947 0.55 -3.47 63.38
CA GLY A 947 0.16 -4.24 62.20
C GLY A 947 -1.34 -4.10 61.89
N ILE A 948 -1.91 -5.18 61.36
CA ILE A 948 -3.33 -5.30 60.99
C ILE A 948 -4.19 -5.93 62.10
N THR A 949 -3.56 -6.29 63.22
CA THR A 949 -4.23 -6.91 64.37
C THR A 949 -4.63 -5.86 65.38
N ASP A 950 -5.91 -5.85 65.73
CA ASP A 950 -6.42 -4.99 66.80
C ASP A 950 -6.22 -5.66 68.15
N ASP A 951 -5.43 -5.03 69.00
CA ASP A 951 -5.13 -5.55 70.34
C ASP A 951 -6.26 -5.20 71.31
N THR A 952 -7.40 -5.88 71.19
CA THR A 952 -8.63 -5.60 71.96
C THR A 952 -8.63 -6.24 73.35
N VAL A 953 -7.48 -6.40 74.00
CA VAL A 953 -7.27 -7.24 75.21
C VAL A 953 -8.21 -6.92 76.38
N GLU A 954 -8.84 -5.74 76.39
CA GLU A 954 -9.71 -5.28 77.48
C GLU A 954 -11.23 -5.35 77.18
N GLY A 955 -11.65 -5.84 76.01
CA GLY A 955 -13.07 -6.10 75.69
C GLY A 955 -13.99 -4.86 75.58
N THR A 956 -13.51 -3.66 75.90
CA THR A 956 -14.27 -2.40 75.81
C THR A 956 -13.91 -1.52 74.61
N TYR A 957 -12.79 -1.81 73.94
CA TYR A 957 -12.35 -1.10 72.72
C TYR A 957 -12.93 -1.76 71.48
N LYS A 958 -13.34 -0.93 70.51
CA LYS A 958 -13.94 -1.32 69.23
C LYS A 958 -12.95 -1.07 68.08
N VAL A 959 -13.05 -1.91 67.05
CA VAL A 959 -12.31 -1.73 65.80
C VAL A 959 -12.95 -0.61 64.98
N HIS A 960 -12.12 0.28 64.44
CA HIS A 960 -12.61 1.37 63.60
C HIS A 960 -12.80 0.90 62.14
N PRO A 961 -13.99 1.07 61.53
CA PRO A 961 -14.29 0.51 60.20
C PRO A 961 -13.49 1.14 59.05
N ALA A 962 -12.94 2.35 59.24
CA ALA A 962 -12.10 3.01 58.23
C ALA A 962 -10.84 2.20 57.83
N PHE A 963 -10.38 1.30 58.69
CA PHE A 963 -9.18 0.49 58.45
C PHE A 963 -9.52 -0.91 57.88
N ASP A 964 -10.69 -1.05 57.25
CA ASP A 964 -11.06 -2.18 56.42
C ASP A 964 -11.53 -1.66 55.06
N PHE A 965 -10.85 -2.08 53.99
CA PHE A 965 -11.21 -1.75 52.63
C PHE A 965 -11.69 -3.00 51.88
N GLY A 966 -13.02 -3.19 51.85
CA GLY A 966 -13.65 -4.30 51.12
C GLY A 966 -13.27 -5.69 51.64
N GLY A 967 -13.03 -5.83 52.95
CA GLY A 967 -12.56 -7.05 53.61
C GLY A 967 -11.04 -7.13 53.77
N THR A 968 -10.29 -6.11 53.34
CA THR A 968 -8.83 -6.05 53.46
C THR A 968 -8.44 -5.14 54.62
N PRO A 969 -7.86 -5.67 55.71
CA PRO A 969 -7.47 -4.86 56.86
C PRO A 969 -6.22 -4.03 56.57
N LEU A 970 -6.26 -2.76 56.98
CA LEU A 970 -5.23 -1.74 56.70
C LEU A 970 -4.37 -1.45 57.92
N THR A 971 -3.08 -1.17 57.75
CA THR A 971 -2.21 -0.62 58.82
C THR A 971 -2.43 0.88 59.05
N GLY A 972 -3.08 1.56 58.11
CA GLY A 972 -3.41 2.99 58.14
C GLY A 972 -3.83 3.49 56.75
N ILE A 973 -4.17 4.78 56.64
CA ILE A 973 -4.64 5.42 55.40
C ILE A 973 -3.98 6.79 55.20
N TRP A 974 -3.84 7.23 53.96
CA TRP A 974 -3.42 8.59 53.62
C TRP A 974 -4.65 9.44 53.30
N VAL A 975 -4.81 10.54 54.02
CA VAL A 975 -5.93 11.47 53.84
C VAL A 975 -5.43 12.79 53.27
N ALA A 976 -6.16 13.38 52.32
CA ALA A 976 -5.86 14.72 51.82
C ALA A 976 -5.82 15.74 52.96
N LYS A 977 -4.70 16.46 53.09
CA LYS A 977 -4.50 17.41 54.20
C LYS A 977 -5.42 18.63 54.09
N PHE A 978 -5.67 19.09 52.87
CA PHE A 978 -6.55 20.21 52.52
C PHE A 978 -7.71 19.76 51.63
N GLU A 979 -8.70 20.62 51.43
CA GLU A 979 -9.77 20.44 50.46
C GLU A 979 -9.18 20.27 49.05
N ALA A 980 -9.92 19.58 48.17
CA ALA A 980 -9.57 19.54 46.76
C ALA A 980 -9.59 20.96 46.17
N SER A 981 -8.60 21.26 45.35
CA SER A 981 -8.42 22.52 44.62
C SER A 981 -8.09 22.23 43.17
N GLN A 982 -8.22 23.27 42.34
CA GLN A 982 -7.83 23.22 40.94
C GLN A 982 -7.14 24.54 40.58
N ILE A 983 -5.82 24.53 40.39
CA ILE A 983 -5.07 25.73 40.01
C ILE A 983 -5.38 26.13 38.55
N GLU A 984 -5.60 25.14 37.67
CA GLU A 984 -5.93 25.34 36.26
C GLU A 984 -7.28 24.69 35.94
N ILE A 985 -8.32 25.51 35.75
CA ILE A 985 -9.72 25.08 35.52
C ILE A 985 -9.84 24.07 34.36
N GLU A 986 -8.97 24.16 33.36
CA GLU A 986 -8.99 23.28 32.18
C GLU A 986 -8.26 21.93 32.37
N SER A 987 -7.51 21.76 33.47
CA SER A 987 -6.68 20.57 33.67
C SER A 987 -7.47 19.30 34.04
N GLY A 988 -8.67 19.45 34.63
CA GLY A 988 -9.46 18.34 35.19
C GLY A 988 -8.76 17.56 36.32
N LYS A 989 -7.71 18.13 36.93
CA LYS A 989 -6.83 17.46 37.91
C LYS A 989 -7.15 17.89 39.35
N VAL A 990 -7.37 16.92 40.24
CA VAL A 990 -7.54 17.14 41.68
C VAL A 990 -6.20 17.51 42.31
N GLN A 991 -6.11 18.68 42.95
CA GLN A 991 -4.91 19.09 43.69
C GLN A 991 -5.24 19.31 45.17
N VAL A 992 -4.29 19.04 46.06
CA VAL A 992 -4.46 19.23 47.51
C VAL A 992 -3.38 20.16 48.02
N LYS A 993 -3.56 21.47 47.90
CA LYS A 993 -2.52 22.47 48.22
C LYS A 993 -3.08 23.52 49.16
N PRO A 994 -2.26 24.16 50.01
CA PRO A 994 -2.68 25.35 50.76
C PRO A 994 -2.72 26.59 49.84
N GLY A 995 -3.54 27.57 50.19
CA GLY A 995 -3.53 28.89 49.55
C GLY A 995 -4.09 28.98 48.14
N VAL A 996 -4.84 27.98 47.70
CA VAL A 996 -5.49 27.92 46.38
C VAL A 996 -7.00 27.94 46.56
N SER A 997 -7.77 28.41 45.57
CA SER A 997 -9.23 28.32 45.64
C SER A 997 -9.70 26.85 45.68
N SER A 998 -10.58 26.55 46.64
CA SER A 998 -11.23 25.25 46.81
C SER A 998 -12.06 24.92 45.57
N TRP A 999 -12.05 23.65 45.18
CA TRP A 999 -12.80 23.15 44.04
C TRP A 999 -14.22 22.83 44.47
N ILE A 1000 -15.11 23.77 44.18
CA ILE A 1000 -16.55 23.73 44.50
C ILE A 1000 -17.39 23.56 43.21
N TYR A 1001 -18.70 23.38 43.34
CA TYR A 1001 -19.66 23.16 42.25
C TYR A 1001 -19.61 21.78 41.55
N ASN A 1002 -19.12 20.74 42.23
CA ASN A 1002 -19.06 19.39 41.65
C ASN A 1002 -20.25 18.53 42.12
N SER A 1003 -20.76 17.66 41.24
CA SER A 1003 -21.70 16.62 41.67
C SER A 1003 -21.00 15.49 42.43
N VAL A 1004 -21.74 14.74 43.24
CA VAL A 1004 -21.19 13.57 43.97
C VAL A 1004 -20.59 12.53 43.01
N SER A 1005 -21.20 12.33 41.84
CA SER A 1005 -20.66 11.41 40.82
C SER A 1005 -19.35 11.92 40.23
N ASP A 1006 -19.27 13.21 39.88
CA ASP A 1006 -18.06 13.79 39.26
C ASP A 1006 -16.88 13.75 40.23
N ILE A 1007 -17.14 14.02 41.51
CA ILE A 1007 -16.13 13.95 42.57
C ILE A 1007 -15.49 12.57 42.64
N TYR A 1008 -16.30 11.50 42.59
CA TYR A 1008 -15.77 10.15 42.62
C TYR A 1008 -14.85 9.88 41.41
N ASP A 1009 -15.30 10.23 40.20
CA ASP A 1009 -14.51 10.03 38.99
C ASP A 1009 -13.20 10.81 39.02
N LEU A 1010 -13.23 12.05 39.51
CA LEU A 1010 -12.05 12.91 39.66
C LEU A 1010 -11.02 12.28 40.60
N CYS A 1011 -11.45 11.72 41.73
CA CYS A 1011 -10.57 10.99 42.64
C CYS A 1011 -9.99 9.72 41.98
N ARG A 1012 -10.81 8.93 41.28
CA ARG A 1012 -10.33 7.73 40.56
C ARG A 1012 -9.33 8.06 39.47
N ALA A 1013 -9.53 9.16 38.75
CA ALA A 1013 -8.65 9.60 37.67
C ALA A 1013 -7.22 9.92 38.15
N MET A 1014 -7.04 10.27 39.43
CA MET A 1014 -5.71 10.46 40.02
C MET A 1014 -4.85 9.22 39.90
N GLN A 1015 -5.44 8.04 40.07
CA GLN A 1015 -4.71 6.77 40.04
C GLN A 1015 -4.52 6.21 38.63
N THR A 1016 -5.57 6.20 37.80
CA THR A 1016 -5.56 5.45 36.52
C THR A 1016 -4.93 6.23 35.38
N THR A 1017 -5.27 7.51 35.24
CA THR A 1017 -4.88 8.32 34.07
C THR A 1017 -3.77 9.33 34.40
N ASN A 1018 -3.64 9.73 35.67
CA ASN A 1018 -2.74 10.82 36.09
C ASN A 1018 -1.60 10.37 37.02
N SER A 1019 -1.34 9.07 37.16
CA SER A 1019 -0.33 8.50 38.08
C SER A 1019 1.07 9.12 37.94
N GLY A 1020 1.51 9.40 36.70
CA GLY A 1020 2.80 10.04 36.42
C GLY A 1020 2.87 11.52 36.83
N THR A 1021 1.72 12.20 36.96
CA THR A 1021 1.63 13.58 37.47
C THR A 1021 1.62 13.60 38.99
N TYR A 1022 0.87 12.68 39.60
CA TYR A 1022 0.76 12.59 41.06
C TYR A 1022 1.93 11.84 41.70
N GLY A 1023 2.78 11.20 40.89
CA GLY A 1023 3.90 10.42 41.40
C GLY A 1023 3.38 9.35 42.34
N ILE A 1024 2.50 8.50 41.84
CA ILE A 1024 1.92 7.32 42.50
C ILE A 1024 1.86 6.19 41.47
N SER A 1025 1.70 4.94 41.91
CA SER A 1025 1.57 3.82 40.97
C SER A 1025 0.28 3.92 40.15
N SER A 1026 0.35 3.63 38.85
CA SER A 1026 -0.84 3.40 38.01
C SER A 1026 -1.48 2.03 38.21
N ASP A 1027 -0.84 1.14 38.97
CA ASP A 1027 -1.35 -0.21 39.18
C ASP A 1027 -2.66 -0.15 40.00
N SER A 1028 -3.77 -0.51 39.36
CA SER A 1028 -5.09 -0.56 39.95
C SER A 1028 -5.25 -1.59 41.07
N ASN A 1029 -4.28 -2.50 41.23
CA ASN A 1029 -4.31 -3.57 42.22
C ASN A 1029 -3.47 -3.27 43.47
N ILE A 1030 -2.54 -2.31 43.42
CA ILE A 1030 -1.56 -2.08 44.50
C ILE A 1030 -1.96 -0.89 45.38
N ILE A 1031 -2.44 0.18 44.77
CA ILE A 1031 -2.85 1.40 45.46
C ILE A 1031 -4.34 1.57 45.15
N ASP A 1032 -5.11 2.19 46.03
CA ASP A 1032 -6.47 2.63 45.69
C ASP A 1032 -6.66 4.09 46.09
N ILE A 1033 -7.19 4.91 45.19
CA ILE A 1033 -7.59 6.31 45.46
C ILE A 1033 -9.08 6.44 45.29
N HIS A 1034 -9.76 6.97 46.29
CA HIS A 1034 -11.21 7.16 46.26
C HIS A 1034 -11.62 8.45 46.97
N MET A 1035 -12.87 8.83 46.75
CA MET A 1035 -13.51 9.91 47.51
C MET A 1035 -13.64 9.49 48.97
N MET A 1036 -13.29 10.38 49.90
CA MET A 1036 -13.36 10.11 51.34
C MET A 1036 -14.72 9.55 51.76
N LYS A 1037 -14.70 8.42 52.48
CA LYS A 1037 -15.88 7.81 53.08
C LYS A 1037 -16.21 8.44 54.43
N ASN A 1038 -17.46 8.27 54.87
CA ASN A 1038 -17.89 8.82 56.15
C ASN A 1038 -17.15 8.20 57.35
N SER A 1039 -16.84 6.91 57.28
CA SER A 1039 -16.02 6.21 58.26
C SER A 1039 -14.59 6.76 58.29
N GLU A 1040 -13.99 7.11 57.16
CA GLU A 1040 -12.64 7.68 57.10
C GLU A 1040 -12.60 9.08 57.73
N TRP A 1041 -13.64 9.89 57.51
CA TRP A 1041 -13.84 11.14 58.25
C TRP A 1041 -13.96 10.89 59.75
N GLY A 1042 -14.79 9.91 60.15
CA GLY A 1042 -14.96 9.51 61.54
C GLY A 1042 -13.65 9.14 62.21
N ALA A 1043 -12.72 8.52 61.46
CA ALA A 1043 -11.40 8.20 61.97
C ALA A 1043 -10.59 9.47 62.29
N VAL A 1044 -10.62 10.46 61.39
CA VAL A 1044 -9.98 11.75 61.63
C VAL A 1044 -10.60 12.45 62.84
N ALA A 1045 -11.93 12.47 62.94
CA ALA A 1045 -12.65 13.15 64.01
C ALA A 1045 -12.38 12.53 65.38
N TYR A 1046 -12.38 11.20 65.48
CA TYR A 1046 -12.14 10.48 66.74
C TYR A 1046 -10.71 10.67 67.23
N LEU A 1047 -9.77 10.60 66.30
CA LEU A 1047 -8.37 10.84 66.59
C LEU A 1047 -8.15 12.27 67.07
N THR A 1048 -8.77 13.24 66.39
CA THR A 1048 -8.74 14.65 66.77
C THR A 1048 -9.28 14.87 68.18
N GLU A 1049 -10.45 14.32 68.51
CA GLU A 1049 -10.99 14.43 69.87
C GLU A 1049 -10.09 13.78 70.90
N ALA A 1050 -9.59 12.56 70.63
CA ALA A 1050 -8.76 11.84 71.58
C ALA A 1050 -7.48 12.60 71.94
N ILE A 1051 -6.99 13.45 71.02
CA ILE A 1051 -5.81 14.28 71.17
C ILE A 1051 -6.13 15.63 71.81
N ARG A 1052 -7.22 16.27 71.37
CA ARG A 1052 -7.58 17.62 71.85
C ARG A 1052 -8.28 17.59 73.21
N ASP A 1053 -8.87 16.46 73.57
CA ASP A 1053 -9.68 16.18 74.77
C ASP A 1053 -10.57 17.34 75.21
N GLY A 1054 -11.67 17.56 74.49
CA GLY A 1054 -12.63 18.62 74.79
C GLY A 1054 -12.26 20.03 74.33
N VAL A 1055 -11.08 20.24 73.74
CA VAL A 1055 -10.75 21.50 73.05
C VAL A 1055 -11.23 21.43 71.60
N GLU A 1056 -12.25 22.21 71.25
CA GLU A 1056 -12.81 22.24 69.89
C GLU A 1056 -11.77 22.74 68.86
N VAL A 1057 -11.89 22.29 67.61
CA VAL A 1057 -11.17 22.87 66.48
C VAL A 1057 -11.81 24.21 66.16
N ASN A 1058 -11.02 25.27 65.93
CA ASN A 1058 -11.59 26.59 65.68
C ASN A 1058 -12.56 26.54 64.48
N LYS A 1059 -13.70 27.22 64.62
CA LYS A 1059 -14.66 27.35 63.53
C LYS A 1059 -14.04 28.10 62.35
N ASN A 1060 -14.38 27.66 61.15
CA ASN A 1060 -14.01 28.38 59.94
C ASN A 1060 -14.93 29.58 59.73
N SER A 1061 -14.36 30.78 59.69
CA SER A 1061 -15.09 32.05 59.45
C SER A 1061 -14.66 32.76 58.17
N SER A 1062 -13.89 32.08 57.31
CA SER A 1062 -13.28 32.65 56.11
C SER A 1062 -14.21 32.59 54.91
N SER A 1063 -14.60 33.75 54.37
CA SER A 1063 -15.48 33.85 53.19
C SER A 1063 -14.78 33.69 51.84
N VAL A 1064 -13.47 33.41 51.84
CA VAL A 1064 -12.65 33.43 50.60
C VAL A 1064 -12.46 32.06 49.94
N PHE A 1065 -13.00 30.97 50.52
CA PHE A 1065 -12.96 29.60 49.99
C PHE A 1065 -11.61 29.15 49.46
N ASN A 1066 -10.50 29.61 50.05
CA ASN A 1066 -9.19 29.09 49.69
C ASN A 1066 -8.89 27.92 50.61
N THR A 1067 -8.42 26.81 50.06
CA THR A 1067 -7.82 25.69 50.79
C THR A 1067 -6.85 26.21 51.83
N GLY A 1068 -6.98 25.83 53.09
CA GLY A 1068 -6.12 26.40 54.14
C GLY A 1068 -6.58 27.77 54.70
N GLY A 1069 -7.67 28.36 54.20
CA GLY A 1069 -8.37 29.54 54.77
C GLY A 1069 -7.86 30.90 54.37
N SER A 1070 -6.65 30.95 53.81
CA SER A 1070 -6.00 32.16 53.35
C SER A 1070 -5.31 31.90 52.02
N GLY A 1071 -5.37 32.85 51.09
CA GLY A 1071 -4.57 32.82 49.85
C GLY A 1071 -3.07 33.05 50.07
N ILE A 1072 -2.63 33.25 51.32
CA ILE A 1072 -1.23 33.42 51.72
C ILE A 1072 -0.82 32.19 52.52
N ILE A 1073 0.04 31.34 51.95
CA ILE A 1073 0.46 30.05 52.52
C ILE A 1073 0.96 30.17 53.96
N ALA A 1074 1.76 31.19 54.27
CA ALA A 1074 2.26 31.39 55.64
C ALA A 1074 1.12 31.53 56.66
N TYR A 1075 0.02 32.21 56.31
CA TYR A 1075 -1.10 32.44 57.22
C TYR A 1075 -1.92 31.19 57.48
N VAL A 1076 -1.99 30.27 56.50
CA VAL A 1076 -2.61 28.95 56.66
C VAL A 1076 -2.03 28.22 57.88
N TYR A 1077 -0.70 28.32 58.04
CA TYR A 1077 0.04 27.59 59.06
C TYR A 1077 0.33 28.38 60.34
N THR A 1078 0.19 29.71 60.31
CA THR A 1078 0.45 30.57 61.48
C THR A 1078 -0.83 31.16 62.07
N THR A 1079 -1.57 31.93 61.27
CA THR A 1079 -2.71 32.73 61.74
C THR A 1079 -3.94 31.84 61.91
N ASP A 1080 -4.13 30.91 60.99
CA ASP A 1080 -5.29 30.01 60.94
C ASP A 1080 -4.97 28.63 61.57
N ALA A 1081 -3.81 28.47 62.21
CA ALA A 1081 -3.33 27.18 62.75
C ALA A 1081 -4.31 26.49 63.72
N GLY A 1082 -5.12 27.25 64.45
CA GLY A 1082 -6.13 26.72 65.39
C GLY A 1082 -7.31 26.02 64.73
N GLN A 1083 -7.49 26.17 63.41
CA GLN A 1083 -8.46 25.44 62.59
C GLN A 1083 -7.89 24.11 62.05
N SER A 1084 -6.59 23.84 62.26
CA SER A 1084 -5.99 22.53 62.09
C SER A 1084 -6.29 21.64 63.31
N THR A 1085 -6.47 20.34 63.10
CA THR A 1085 -6.89 19.40 64.16
C THR A 1085 -5.92 19.28 65.33
N THR A 1086 -4.64 19.61 65.16
CA THR A 1086 -3.66 19.67 66.27
C THR A 1086 -3.35 21.08 66.75
N GLY A 1087 -3.92 22.11 66.11
CA GLY A 1087 -3.59 23.52 66.39
C GLY A 1087 -2.25 23.98 65.81
N ASN A 1088 -1.61 23.20 64.93
CA ASN A 1088 -0.34 23.54 64.30
C ASN A 1088 -0.28 23.05 62.85
N ALA A 1089 0.77 23.45 62.12
CA ALA A 1089 0.94 23.08 60.71
C ALA A 1089 0.96 21.57 60.46
N TYR A 1090 1.40 20.78 61.43
CA TYR A 1090 1.50 19.33 61.34
C TYR A 1090 0.17 18.61 61.52
N GLY A 1091 -0.99 19.25 61.62
CA GLY A 1091 -2.23 18.56 61.98
C GLY A 1091 -2.68 17.41 61.08
N ILE A 1092 -3.51 16.55 61.68
CA ILE A 1092 -4.11 15.33 61.10
C ILE A 1092 -4.98 15.67 59.89
N TYR A 1093 -5.58 16.85 59.91
CA TYR A 1093 -6.54 17.33 58.94
C TYR A 1093 -6.68 18.83 59.14
N ASP A 1094 -6.82 19.57 58.04
CA ASP A 1094 -6.93 21.02 58.08
C ASP A 1094 -8.35 21.42 57.69
N MET A 1095 -9.07 22.19 58.51
CA MET A 1095 -10.46 22.59 58.24
C MET A 1095 -10.57 23.99 57.63
N ASN A 1096 -9.44 24.58 57.23
CA ASN A 1096 -9.38 26.01 56.99
C ASN A 1096 -10.03 26.42 55.65
N GLY A 1097 -10.51 25.53 54.77
CA GLY A 1097 -10.96 25.89 53.41
C GLY A 1097 -12.30 26.60 53.21
N GLY A 1098 -13.14 26.74 54.23
CA GLY A 1098 -14.38 27.55 54.23
C GLY A 1098 -15.56 26.96 53.45
N ALA A 1099 -15.37 25.79 52.83
CA ALA A 1099 -16.38 25.03 52.12
C ALA A 1099 -16.70 23.72 52.87
N LYS A 1100 -17.95 23.27 52.77
CA LYS A 1100 -18.34 21.95 53.25
C LYS A 1100 -17.86 20.87 52.28
N GLU A 1101 -17.82 19.61 52.70
CA GLU A 1101 -17.30 18.49 51.92
C GLU A 1101 -18.31 17.36 51.75
N TYR A 1102 -18.49 16.86 50.53
CA TYR A 1102 -19.18 15.59 50.33
C TYR A 1102 -18.30 14.43 50.79
N VAL A 1103 -18.91 13.47 51.49
CA VAL A 1103 -18.31 12.15 51.73
C VAL A 1103 -19.10 11.06 51.02
N ALA A 1104 -18.43 9.97 50.67
CA ALA A 1104 -19.01 8.84 49.94
C ALA A 1104 -19.92 7.99 50.86
N SER A 1105 -21.06 8.54 51.27
CA SER A 1105 -22.05 7.87 52.11
C SER A 1105 -23.45 8.43 51.88
N TYR A 1106 -24.48 7.57 51.96
CA TYR A 1106 -25.87 7.96 51.72
C TYR A 1106 -26.91 7.06 52.42
N ILE A 1107 -28.17 7.51 52.58
CA ILE A 1107 -29.25 6.75 53.25
C ILE A 1107 -30.57 6.55 52.45
N GLY A 1108 -30.56 6.78 51.13
CA GLY A 1108 -31.74 6.59 50.27
C GLY A 1108 -31.46 6.86 48.80
N THR A 1109 -32.44 6.62 47.92
CA THR A 1109 -32.29 6.72 46.45
C THR A 1109 -33.12 7.84 45.81
N GLY A 1110 -33.75 8.69 46.60
CA GLY A 1110 -34.67 9.73 46.12
C GLY A 1110 -34.05 10.88 45.31
N ASN A 1111 -32.72 10.96 45.17
CA ASN A 1111 -32.03 12.02 44.43
C ASN A 1111 -31.07 11.46 43.35
N ILE A 1112 -31.22 11.95 42.11
CA ILE A 1112 -30.50 11.50 40.91
C ILE A 1112 -29.04 12.02 40.81
N ASN A 1113 -28.62 12.97 41.65
CA ASN A 1113 -27.29 13.60 41.55
C ASN A 1113 -26.23 12.85 42.39
N GLY A 1114 -25.88 11.65 41.92
CA GLY A 1114 -25.04 10.67 42.62
C GLY A 1114 -25.38 9.21 42.29
N ALA A 1115 -26.22 8.97 41.27
CA ALA A 1115 -26.67 7.64 40.86
C ALA A 1115 -25.51 6.65 40.63
N ARG A 1116 -24.37 7.12 40.11
CA ARG A 1116 -23.19 6.27 39.93
C ARG A 1116 -22.64 5.75 41.25
N LEU A 1117 -22.57 6.60 42.28
CA LEU A 1117 -22.16 6.18 43.62
C LEU A 1117 -23.16 5.21 44.25
N ILE A 1118 -24.46 5.38 43.97
CA ILE A 1118 -25.52 4.55 44.54
C ILE A 1118 -25.62 3.17 43.84
N ASP A 1119 -25.73 3.14 42.52
CA ASP A 1119 -26.15 1.96 41.75
C ASP A 1119 -24.98 1.20 41.10
N GLU A 1120 -23.89 1.89 40.76
CA GLU A 1120 -22.81 1.30 39.94
C GLU A 1120 -21.57 0.90 40.76
N LEU A 1121 -21.32 1.58 41.88
CA LEU A 1121 -20.07 1.39 42.63
C LEU A 1121 -20.14 0.30 43.69
N ASP A 1122 -19.03 -0.44 43.77
CA ASP A 1122 -18.78 -1.46 44.79
C ASP A 1122 -18.89 -0.87 46.20
N VAL A 1123 -19.46 -1.65 47.12
CA VAL A 1123 -19.68 -1.28 48.51
C VAL A 1123 -18.41 -0.88 49.25
N LYS A 1124 -17.21 -1.30 48.82
CA LYS A 1124 -15.96 -0.91 49.49
C LYS A 1124 -15.63 0.59 49.40
N TYR A 1125 -16.18 1.27 48.38
CA TYR A 1125 -15.94 2.71 48.11
C TYR A 1125 -16.95 3.63 48.81
N LYS A 1126 -17.92 3.08 49.54
CA LYS A 1126 -19.02 3.87 50.11
C LYS A 1126 -19.50 3.28 51.43
N ASP A 1127 -19.88 4.16 52.35
CA ASP A 1127 -20.53 3.70 53.58
C ASP A 1127 -22.05 3.83 53.45
N VAL A 1128 -22.76 2.72 53.59
CA VAL A 1128 -24.23 2.70 53.54
C VAL A 1128 -24.76 2.25 54.89
N PRO A 1129 -25.30 3.18 55.71
CA PRO A 1129 -25.99 2.81 56.93
C PRO A 1129 -27.17 1.86 56.65
N ILE A 1130 -27.39 0.89 57.55
CA ILE A 1130 -28.46 -0.11 57.45
C ILE A 1130 -29.76 0.46 58.02
N GLY A 1131 -30.82 0.60 57.21
CA GLY A 1131 -32.17 1.00 57.66
C GLY A 1131 -32.82 2.11 56.81
N THR A 1132 -34.00 2.57 57.22
CA THR A 1132 -35.08 3.19 56.40
C THR A 1132 -34.71 4.48 55.63
N SER A 1133 -35.26 4.60 54.40
CA SER A 1133 -35.15 5.77 53.51
C SER A 1133 -36.40 6.65 53.58
N THR A 1134 -36.71 7.20 54.77
CA THR A 1134 -37.86 8.10 54.92
C THR A 1134 -37.50 9.55 54.60
N SER A 1135 -38.50 10.42 54.43
CA SER A 1135 -38.29 11.87 54.27
C SER A 1135 -37.98 12.61 55.57
N ASP A 1136 -37.92 11.92 56.71
CA ASP A 1136 -37.75 12.51 58.04
C ASP A 1136 -36.38 12.15 58.62
N SER A 1137 -35.51 13.15 58.80
CA SER A 1137 -34.14 12.98 59.29
C SER A 1137 -34.09 12.42 60.71
N GLN A 1138 -35.02 12.85 61.57
CA GLN A 1138 -35.14 12.39 62.96
C GLN A 1138 -35.50 10.90 63.04
N THR A 1139 -36.41 10.42 62.20
CA THR A 1139 -36.82 9.00 62.15
C THR A 1139 -35.68 8.14 61.61
N ASN A 1140 -35.05 8.58 60.51
CA ASN A 1140 -33.89 7.86 59.97
C ASN A 1140 -32.75 7.80 60.98
N TYR A 1141 -32.49 8.88 61.74
CA TYR A 1141 -31.48 8.90 62.80
C TYR A 1141 -31.77 7.84 63.88
N VAL A 1142 -32.99 7.81 64.44
CA VAL A 1142 -33.37 6.88 65.51
C VAL A 1142 -33.36 5.43 65.03
N ASP A 1143 -33.90 5.15 63.85
CA ASP A 1143 -34.02 3.78 63.33
C ASP A 1143 -32.66 3.20 62.90
N ILE A 1144 -31.74 4.03 62.38
CA ILE A 1144 -30.48 3.61 61.74
C ILE A 1144 -29.29 3.70 62.69
N VAL A 1145 -29.15 4.79 63.46
CA VAL A 1145 -27.90 5.10 64.18
C VAL A 1145 -27.88 4.51 65.59
N GLU A 1146 -28.97 4.63 66.35
CA GLU A 1146 -29.04 4.07 67.71
C GLU A 1146 -28.89 2.54 67.74
N SER A 1147 -29.22 1.87 66.63
CA SER A 1147 -29.21 0.41 66.51
C SER A 1147 -27.86 -0.18 66.04
N GLN A 1148 -26.92 0.65 65.58
CA GLN A 1148 -25.66 0.19 64.99
C GLN A 1148 -24.47 0.15 65.96
N THR A 1149 -23.61 -0.86 65.79
CA THR A 1149 -22.61 -1.29 66.79
C THR A 1149 -21.38 -0.36 66.87
N TYR A 1150 -21.16 0.51 65.90
CA TYR A 1150 -19.96 1.36 65.76
C TYR A 1150 -20.06 2.74 66.42
N GLY A 1151 -21.17 3.02 67.12
CA GLY A 1151 -21.30 4.16 68.03
C GLY A 1151 -21.61 5.50 67.36
N TRP A 1152 -21.84 6.50 68.20
CA TRP A 1152 -22.38 7.81 67.84
C TRP A 1152 -21.54 8.54 66.81
N GLY A 1153 -20.27 8.86 67.02
CA GLY A 1153 -19.58 9.75 66.09
C GLY A 1153 -19.17 9.19 64.69
N LEU A 1154 -19.48 7.94 64.32
CA LEU A 1154 -19.41 7.49 62.90
C LEU A 1154 -20.65 7.97 62.14
N HIS A 1155 -21.78 8.12 62.84
CA HIS A 1155 -23.10 8.44 62.27
C HIS A 1155 -23.86 9.55 63.01
N GLU A 1156 -23.20 10.32 63.89
CA GLU A 1156 -23.61 11.54 64.65
C GLU A 1156 -23.65 11.41 66.18
N VAL A 1157 -23.45 12.56 66.84
CA VAL A 1157 -23.58 12.71 68.29
C VAL A 1157 -24.69 13.70 68.62
N MET A 1158 -25.92 13.19 68.67
CA MET A 1158 -27.08 13.96 69.12
C MET A 1158 -28.17 13.03 69.69
N THR A 1159 -29.22 13.59 70.30
CA THR A 1159 -30.37 12.80 70.77
C THR A 1159 -31.52 12.74 69.76
N GLY A 1160 -31.42 13.41 68.60
CA GLY A 1160 -32.60 13.75 67.80
C GLY A 1160 -32.44 14.02 66.29
N GLY A 1161 -31.37 13.59 65.61
CA GLY A 1161 -31.21 13.74 64.15
C GLY A 1161 -31.23 15.16 63.54
N THR A 1162 -31.60 16.21 64.28
CA THR A 1162 -31.53 17.64 63.93
C THR A 1162 -31.25 18.50 65.17
N GLY A 1163 -30.39 19.51 65.06
CA GLY A 1163 -30.03 20.41 66.17
C GLY A 1163 -28.54 20.53 66.43
N TYR A 1164 -28.15 20.99 67.63
CA TYR A 1164 -26.73 21.09 68.02
C TYR A 1164 -26.20 19.74 68.51
N SER A 1165 -24.90 19.51 68.28
CA SER A 1165 -24.19 18.34 68.77
C SER A 1165 -24.31 18.25 70.29
N THR A 1166 -24.58 17.05 70.80
CA THR A 1166 -24.57 16.77 72.24
C THR A 1166 -23.22 16.24 72.71
N PHE A 1167 -22.23 16.11 71.81
CA PHE A 1167 -20.87 15.71 72.14
C PHE A 1167 -20.13 16.86 72.81
N ARG A 1168 -19.66 16.68 74.04
CA ARG A 1168 -18.86 17.67 74.79
C ARG A 1168 -19.47 19.08 74.94
N GLY A 1169 -20.69 19.32 74.44
CA GLY A 1169 -21.32 20.64 74.37
C GLY A 1169 -20.83 21.50 73.21
N TYR A 1170 -20.28 20.90 72.16
CA TYR A 1170 -19.89 21.59 70.93
C TYR A 1170 -21.07 22.31 70.29
N GLU A 1171 -20.81 23.49 69.76
CA GLU A 1171 -21.84 24.32 69.13
C GLU A 1171 -22.05 23.95 67.65
N ASP A 1172 -21.52 22.81 67.21
CA ASP A 1172 -21.66 22.25 65.88
C ASP A 1172 -23.12 21.86 65.58
N THR A 1173 -23.71 22.45 64.55
CA THR A 1173 -25.05 22.07 64.07
C THR A 1173 -24.99 20.83 63.19
N GLN A 1174 -25.90 19.89 63.45
CA GLN A 1174 -26.01 18.60 62.76
C GLN A 1174 -27.43 18.40 62.20
N GLU A 1175 -27.52 17.85 61.00
CA GLU A 1175 -28.76 17.36 60.38
C GLU A 1175 -28.48 16.02 59.69
N PHE A 1176 -29.09 14.96 60.22
CA PHE A 1176 -28.98 13.62 59.66
C PHE A 1176 -29.61 13.59 58.25
N PRO A 1177 -28.99 12.90 57.28
CA PRO A 1177 -29.56 12.78 55.94
C PRO A 1177 -30.98 12.19 55.95
N ASN A 1178 -31.70 12.37 54.84
CA ASN A 1178 -33.01 11.73 54.61
C ASN A 1178 -33.20 11.44 53.12
N ASN A 1179 -34.29 10.79 52.72
CA ASN A 1179 -34.46 10.40 51.31
C ASN A 1179 -34.56 11.58 50.33
N ALA A 1180 -34.85 12.81 50.79
CA ALA A 1180 -34.81 14.01 49.97
C ALA A 1180 -33.39 14.62 49.88
N VAL A 1181 -32.62 14.55 50.97
CA VAL A 1181 -31.22 15.00 51.08
C VAL A 1181 -30.31 13.80 51.47
N PRO A 1182 -30.04 12.86 50.55
CA PRO A 1182 -29.60 11.52 50.93
C PRO A 1182 -28.11 11.40 51.23
N PHE A 1183 -27.26 12.38 50.89
CA PHE A 1183 -25.81 12.30 51.05
C PHE A 1183 -25.32 13.01 52.31
N PHE A 1184 -24.30 12.43 52.95
CA PHE A 1184 -23.61 13.06 54.09
C PHE A 1184 -22.63 14.13 53.61
N ILE A 1185 -22.66 15.27 54.31
CA ILE A 1185 -21.68 16.35 54.18
C ILE A 1185 -21.04 16.62 55.52
N ARG A 1186 -19.76 17.01 55.48
CA ARG A 1186 -18.89 17.28 56.64
C ARG A 1186 -18.19 18.63 56.48
N GLY A 1187 -17.54 19.14 57.53
CA GLY A 1187 -16.65 20.30 57.44
C GLY A 1187 -17.30 21.65 57.77
N GLY A 1188 -16.67 22.75 57.32
CA GLY A 1188 -16.93 24.09 57.85
C GLY A 1188 -17.53 25.10 56.85
N ASP A 1189 -18.66 25.71 57.23
CA ASP A 1189 -19.36 26.78 56.52
C ASP A 1189 -19.08 28.18 57.11
N TYR A 1190 -18.46 29.06 56.32
CA TYR A 1190 -18.23 30.46 56.71
C TYR A 1190 -19.51 31.28 56.92
N ASN A 1191 -20.64 30.89 56.30
CA ASN A 1191 -21.92 31.60 56.34
C ASN A 1191 -22.83 31.14 57.49
N SER A 1192 -22.38 30.18 58.30
CA SER A 1192 -23.22 29.65 59.38
C SER A 1192 -23.35 30.65 60.53
N VAL A 1193 -24.34 31.54 60.46
CA VAL A 1193 -24.77 32.42 61.56
C VAL A 1193 -25.28 31.67 62.80
N SER A 1194 -25.33 30.33 62.75
CA SER A 1194 -25.72 29.42 63.82
C SER A 1194 -24.84 28.17 63.87
N GLY A 1195 -23.52 28.31 64.09
CA GLY A 1195 -22.66 27.21 64.55
C GLY A 1195 -22.55 25.96 63.66
N GLY A 1196 -22.77 26.04 62.35
CA GLY A 1196 -22.84 24.86 61.48
C GLY A 1196 -21.50 24.33 60.97
N SER A 1197 -20.41 24.45 61.73
CA SER A 1197 -19.05 24.19 61.22
C SER A 1197 -18.08 23.67 62.27
N GLY A 1198 -17.58 22.44 62.07
CA GLY A 1198 -16.62 21.77 62.97
C GLY A 1198 -16.33 20.34 62.53
N ILE A 1199 -15.34 19.67 63.17
CA ILE A 1199 -14.89 18.33 62.77
C ILE A 1199 -15.99 17.26 63.00
N PHE A 1200 -16.97 17.56 63.84
CA PHE A 1200 -18.16 16.74 64.09
C PHE A 1200 -19.43 17.29 63.42
N ALA A 1201 -19.36 18.38 62.62
CA ALA A 1201 -20.53 18.93 61.95
C ALA A 1201 -20.99 18.06 60.77
N VAL A 1202 -22.31 17.88 60.65
CA VAL A 1202 -22.96 17.02 59.64
C VAL A 1202 -24.15 17.73 59.03
N GLN A 1203 -24.29 17.73 57.71
CA GLN A 1203 -25.51 18.21 57.06
C GLN A 1203 -25.93 17.27 55.92
N GLY A 1204 -27.23 17.27 55.61
CA GLY A 1204 -27.76 16.66 54.38
C GLY A 1204 -27.84 17.67 53.25
N TYR A 1205 -27.65 17.24 52.01
CA TYR A 1205 -27.92 18.10 50.84
C TYR A 1205 -28.50 17.33 49.67
N SER A 1206 -29.21 18.06 48.80
CA SER A 1206 -29.84 17.55 47.59
C SER A 1206 -29.23 18.21 46.35
N GLY A 1207 -28.64 17.42 45.44
CA GLY A 1207 -28.04 17.96 44.22
C GLY A 1207 -26.62 18.49 44.40
N ALA A 1208 -26.07 19.16 43.37
CA ALA A 1208 -24.80 19.87 43.46
C ALA A 1208 -25.02 21.20 44.21
N ALA A 1209 -24.23 21.45 45.24
CA ALA A 1209 -24.31 22.67 46.02
C ALA A 1209 -23.32 23.72 45.55
N ASP A 1210 -23.68 24.99 45.69
CA ASP A 1210 -22.88 26.12 45.23
C ASP A 1210 -21.56 26.31 45.99
N ILE A 1211 -21.34 25.60 47.11
CA ILE A 1211 -20.20 25.83 48.01
C ILE A 1211 -19.79 24.51 48.72
N ILE A 1212 -19.77 23.40 47.98
CA ILE A 1212 -19.31 22.10 48.52
C ILE A 1212 -18.14 21.56 47.71
N THR A 1213 -17.10 21.14 48.41
CA THR A 1213 -15.88 20.53 47.90
C THR A 1213 -15.76 19.07 48.35
N PHE A 1214 -14.58 18.48 48.27
CA PHE A 1214 -14.32 17.07 48.57
C PHE A 1214 -12.86 16.80 48.88
N ARG A 1215 -12.57 15.57 49.33
CA ARG A 1215 -11.20 15.11 49.56
C ARG A 1215 -10.95 13.69 49.05
N PRO A 1216 -9.80 13.46 48.39
CA PRO A 1216 -9.35 12.11 48.09
C PRO A 1216 -8.70 11.43 49.31
N VAL A 1217 -8.82 10.12 49.36
CA VAL A 1217 -8.12 9.22 50.28
C VAL A 1217 -7.30 8.24 49.45
N ILE A 1218 -6.08 7.95 49.89
CA ILE A 1218 -5.17 7.01 49.25
C ILE A 1218 -4.89 5.85 50.20
N ILE A 1219 -5.07 4.63 49.70
CA ILE A 1219 -4.83 3.39 50.43
C ILE A 1219 -3.66 2.65 49.77
N GLY A 1220 -2.62 2.35 50.55
CA GLY A 1220 -1.52 1.47 50.15
C GLY A 1220 -1.71 0.09 50.77
N LEU A 1221 -2.41 -0.81 50.07
CA LEU A 1221 -2.83 -2.10 50.63
C LEU A 1221 -1.64 -3.03 50.87
N ASN A 1222 -1.21 -3.04 52.14
CA ASN A 1222 -0.25 -3.88 52.87
C ASN A 1222 1.15 -4.15 52.31
#